data_AF-A0A8J4FE74-F1
#
_entry.id   AF-A0A8J4FE74-F1
#
_cell.length_a   1.000
_cell.length_b   1.000
_cell.length_c   1.000
_cell.angle_alpha   90.00
_cell.angle_beta   90.00
_cell.angle_gamma   90.00
#
_symmetry.space_group_name_H-M   'P 1'
#
loop_
_entity.id
_entity.type
_entity.pdbx_description
1 polymer ?
#
loop_
_entity_poly.entity_id
_entity_poly.type
_entity_poly.pdbx_seq_one_letter_code
_entity_poly.pdbx_strand_id
1 'polypeptide(L)'
;MGGSYKALRRMLYNLIVLAMLIAVAVESCPTPPVVLHSTLIAACSTEPARSAIGCSMYRFCGNETLQPAIFPQLCTTLKIAGSLCNDDANISSSLALCAQLRVQYTDDVQFRSCLPPYPISSTSAIKALHLHACEEMEGYPGDPMAGCDTCTNVFCPNPLASLSAGCIDMPMGQCDGLDALCTLGASVLCKKNLKDAPMRPPSPPPDQAPASAMVPPAVTSAYCMADSSLPQCTSYEYPLANITSDLSSLCASMAYMPGCTIWAACQAGGNVTGDFCRPMTLLSTICIDMPSMSGCKSYVALCKNTSAVQQCRSFPAIPGLPTTSQAKLAVVSGLCTANRTAMTPVLLNLTTSMCAACNQIYCRDYLTPLSSICSVSPGLNGCNTYQNWCSASADWEAADGSSISLFCKQQTPPPSTTSTPPPSSMSCVTDSSLPQCTSYEYPLANITSDLSSLCASMAYMPGCTIWAACQAGGNVTGDFCRPMTLLSTICIDMPSMSGCKSYVALCKNTSAVQQCRSFPAIPGLPTTSQAKLAVVSGLCTANRTAMTPVLLNLTTSMCAACNQIYCRDYLTPLSSICSVSPGLNGCNTYQNWCSASADWEAADGSSISLFCKQQTPPPSTTSTPPPSSMSCVTDSSLPQCTSYEYPLANITSDLSSLCASMAYMPGCTIWAACQAGGNVTGDFCRPMTLLSTICIDMPSMSGCKSYVALCKNTSAVQQCRSFPAIPGLPTTSQAKLAVVSGLCTANRTAMTPVLLNLTTSMCAACNQLSCRDYLTPLSSICSVSPGLNGCGTYYSWCQASAAWEVAAGSSISTYCKNQQPPPLPSSPRSPPAIAKVPSPPIKLPLQPPPKSSPPIALPPAKSSPPAASPPAKSSPPAASPPAKSSPPTASPPAKSSPPTASPPAKLSPPTASPPTKMSPPTASPPTKMSPPTATPPTKVSPPAMLPPAKKPPPALPLAKPPPQRLLRRLHHHH
;
A
#
# COMPACT_ATOMS: atom_id res chain seq x y z
N MET A 1 7.36 -24.98 -52.72
CA MET A 1 5.97 -25.47 -52.47
C MET A 1 5.87 -26.80 -51.68
N GLY A 2 6.96 -27.55 -51.42
CA GLY A 2 6.88 -28.84 -50.70
C GLY A 2 6.82 -28.81 -49.16
N GLY A 3 7.07 -27.66 -48.52
CA GLY A 3 7.13 -27.53 -47.06
C GLY A 3 5.76 -27.48 -46.37
N SER A 4 4.81 -26.70 -46.91
CA SER A 4 3.47 -26.55 -46.30
C SER A 4 2.65 -27.83 -46.33
N TYR A 5 2.87 -28.71 -47.31
CA TYR A 5 2.10 -29.95 -47.45
C TYR A 5 2.44 -30.97 -46.36
N LYS A 6 3.69 -30.99 -45.86
CA LYS A 6 4.10 -31.86 -44.75
C LYS A 6 3.53 -31.40 -43.40
N ALA A 7 3.44 -30.08 -43.19
CA ALA A 7 2.84 -29.52 -41.99
C ALA A 7 1.33 -29.80 -41.93
N LEU A 8 0.61 -29.57 -43.04
CA LEU A 8 -0.83 -29.85 -43.12
C LEU A 8 -1.13 -31.34 -42.93
N ARG A 9 -0.31 -32.24 -43.49
CA ARG A 9 -0.50 -33.69 -43.34
C ARG A 9 -0.24 -34.19 -41.93
N ARG A 10 0.73 -33.61 -41.20
CA ARG A 10 0.95 -33.89 -39.77
C ARG A 10 -0.20 -33.37 -38.92
N MET A 11 -0.74 -32.19 -39.24
CA MET A 11 -1.89 -31.63 -38.54
C MET A 11 -3.14 -32.49 -38.74
N LEU A 12 -3.42 -32.91 -39.98
CA LEU A 12 -4.54 -33.79 -40.30
C LEU A 12 -4.40 -35.16 -39.64
N TYR A 13 -3.19 -35.73 -39.64
CA TYR A 13 -2.94 -37.02 -38.99
C TYR A 13 -3.16 -36.95 -37.47
N ASN A 14 -2.67 -35.89 -36.82
CA ASN A 14 -2.90 -35.69 -35.39
C ASN A 14 -4.38 -35.45 -35.07
N LEU A 15 -5.12 -34.75 -35.93
CA LEU A 15 -6.57 -34.57 -35.79
C LEU A 15 -7.33 -35.89 -35.94
N ILE A 16 -6.94 -36.74 -36.90
CA ILE A 16 -7.56 -38.06 -37.10
C ILE A 16 -7.23 -39.00 -35.93
N VAL A 17 -5.99 -39.02 -35.45
CA VAL A 17 -5.59 -39.82 -34.28
C VAL A 17 -6.31 -39.33 -33.02
N LEU A 18 -6.46 -38.02 -32.83
CA LEU A 18 -7.23 -37.45 -31.72
C LEU A 18 -8.72 -37.81 -31.82
N ALA A 19 -9.31 -37.72 -33.03
CA ALA A 19 -10.70 -38.11 -33.25
C ALA A 19 -10.94 -39.62 -33.03
N MET A 20 -10.00 -40.48 -33.43
CA MET A 20 -10.08 -41.92 -33.14
C MET A 20 -9.87 -42.23 -31.66
N LEU A 21 -8.96 -41.54 -30.97
CA LEU A 21 -8.79 -41.71 -29.51
C LEU A 21 -10.03 -41.25 -28.73
N ILE A 22 -10.68 -40.18 -29.18
CA ILE A 22 -11.96 -39.73 -28.60
C ILE A 22 -13.07 -40.76 -28.90
N ALA A 23 -13.12 -41.33 -30.11
CA ALA A 23 -14.12 -42.35 -30.45
C ALA A 23 -13.95 -43.65 -29.66
N VAL A 24 -12.71 -44.12 -29.45
CA VAL A 24 -12.41 -45.33 -28.65
C VAL A 24 -12.71 -45.12 -27.16
N ALA A 25 -12.59 -43.89 -26.65
CA ALA A 25 -12.94 -43.58 -25.26
C ALA A 25 -14.47 -43.58 -25.00
N VAL A 26 -15.31 -43.40 -26.03
CA VAL A 26 -16.77 -43.38 -25.87
C VAL A 26 -17.39 -44.79 -25.87
N GLU A 27 -16.72 -45.79 -26.46
CA GLU A 27 -17.23 -47.18 -26.56
C GLU A 27 -17.17 -48.00 -25.25
N SER A 28 -16.62 -47.45 -24.17
CA SER A 28 -16.46 -48.16 -22.89
C SER A 28 -17.21 -47.52 -21.71
N CYS A 29 -18.18 -46.63 -21.98
CA CYS A 29 -19.05 -46.10 -20.93
C CYS A 29 -20.21 -47.08 -20.65
N PRO A 30 -20.33 -47.59 -19.41
CA PRO A 30 -21.47 -48.42 -19.01
C PRO A 30 -22.76 -47.60 -19.08
N THR A 31 -23.91 -48.27 -19.33
CA THR A 31 -25.20 -47.59 -19.40
C THR A 31 -25.49 -46.91 -18.04
N PRO A 32 -25.70 -45.59 -18.02
CA PRO A 32 -25.86 -44.87 -16.76
C PRO A 32 -27.16 -45.31 -16.07
N PRO A 33 -27.16 -45.45 -14.73
CA PRO A 33 -28.36 -45.79 -13.99
C PRO A 33 -29.38 -44.65 -14.10
N VAL A 34 -30.68 -44.99 -14.12
CA VAL A 34 -31.76 -44.01 -14.21
C VAL A 34 -31.85 -43.22 -12.90
N VAL A 35 -31.59 -41.91 -12.97
CA VAL A 35 -31.77 -41.00 -11.83
C VAL A 35 -33.21 -40.47 -11.83
N LEU A 36 -33.98 -40.86 -10.82
CA LEU A 36 -35.36 -40.39 -10.63
C LEU A 36 -35.38 -38.96 -10.07
N HIS A 37 -36.45 -38.22 -10.38
CA HIS A 37 -36.67 -36.86 -9.86
C HIS A 37 -36.72 -36.84 -8.32
N SER A 38 -37.37 -37.82 -7.70
CA SER A 38 -37.45 -37.95 -6.23
C SER A 38 -36.07 -38.04 -5.58
N THR A 39 -35.12 -38.71 -6.23
CA THR A 39 -33.74 -38.83 -5.75
C THR A 39 -33.00 -37.49 -5.80
N LEU A 40 -33.22 -36.68 -6.83
CA LEU A 40 -32.66 -35.33 -6.91
C LEU A 40 -33.30 -34.37 -5.91
N ILE A 41 -34.61 -34.48 -5.66
CA ILE A 41 -35.30 -33.71 -4.61
C ILE A 41 -34.68 -34.00 -3.24
N ALA A 42 -34.47 -35.29 -2.92
CA ALA A 42 -33.84 -35.72 -1.68
C ALA A 42 -32.38 -35.27 -1.59
N ALA A 43 -31.62 -35.32 -2.68
CA ALA A 43 -30.24 -34.82 -2.71
C ALA A 43 -30.19 -33.30 -2.46
N CYS A 44 -31.05 -32.54 -3.13
CA CYS A 44 -31.06 -31.07 -3.08
C CYS A 44 -31.73 -30.45 -1.85
N SER A 45 -32.32 -31.26 -0.98
CA SER A 45 -32.85 -30.83 0.32
C SER A 45 -31.82 -30.96 1.46
N THR A 46 -30.70 -31.64 1.23
CA THR A 46 -29.63 -31.81 2.24
C THR A 46 -28.61 -30.66 2.19
N GLU A 47 -28.15 -30.19 3.35
CA GLU A 47 -26.97 -29.33 3.45
C GLU A 47 -25.70 -30.21 3.44
N PRO A 48 -24.65 -29.88 2.67
CA PRO A 48 -24.42 -28.63 1.92
C PRO A 48 -24.94 -28.62 0.45
N ALA A 49 -25.47 -29.74 -0.04
CA ALA A 49 -25.88 -29.93 -1.44
C ALA A 49 -26.95 -28.94 -1.92
N ARG A 50 -27.75 -28.39 -1.01
CA ARG A 50 -28.74 -27.34 -1.27
C ARG A 50 -28.14 -26.12 -1.98
N SER A 51 -26.87 -25.80 -1.72
CA SER A 51 -26.15 -24.68 -2.34
C SER A 51 -25.38 -25.07 -3.61
N ALA A 52 -25.36 -26.35 -3.97
CA ALA A 52 -24.59 -26.85 -5.11
C ALA A 52 -25.14 -26.36 -6.45
N ILE A 53 -24.25 -26.15 -7.43
CA ILE A 53 -24.61 -25.71 -8.79
C ILE A 53 -25.63 -26.65 -9.43
N GLY A 54 -25.47 -27.97 -9.24
CA GLY A 54 -26.43 -28.96 -9.74
C GLY A 54 -27.84 -28.74 -9.17
N CYS A 55 -27.96 -28.38 -7.89
CA CYS A 55 -29.24 -28.12 -7.25
C CYS A 55 -29.82 -26.76 -7.62
N SER A 56 -28.99 -25.75 -7.86
CA SER A 56 -29.41 -24.51 -8.52
C SER A 56 -30.03 -24.79 -9.89
N MET A 57 -29.36 -25.59 -10.72
CA MET A 57 -29.83 -25.95 -12.06
C MET A 57 -31.13 -26.76 -11.99
N TYR A 58 -31.23 -27.71 -11.06
CA TYR A 58 -32.45 -28.47 -10.82
C TYR A 58 -33.66 -27.58 -10.53
N ARG A 59 -33.50 -26.57 -9.67
CA ARG A 59 -34.57 -25.60 -9.38
C ARG A 59 -34.94 -24.75 -10.59
N PHE A 60 -33.94 -24.34 -11.37
CA PHE A 60 -34.20 -23.59 -12.61
C PHE A 60 -34.96 -24.43 -13.63
N CYS A 61 -34.64 -25.73 -13.75
CA CYS A 61 -35.35 -26.66 -14.62
C CYS A 61 -36.79 -26.95 -14.18
N GLY A 62 -37.09 -26.87 -12.87
CA GLY A 62 -38.43 -27.05 -12.34
C GLY A 62 -39.30 -25.78 -12.32
N ASN A 63 -38.75 -24.62 -12.69
CA ASN A 63 -39.50 -23.37 -12.69
C ASN A 63 -40.17 -23.11 -14.06
N GLU A 64 -41.42 -23.53 -14.19
CA GLU A 64 -42.24 -23.38 -15.41
C GLU A 64 -42.48 -21.91 -15.83
N THR A 65 -42.14 -20.93 -14.98
CA THR A 65 -42.34 -19.50 -15.26
C THR A 65 -41.22 -18.83 -16.06
N LEU A 66 -40.10 -19.53 -16.31
CA LEU A 66 -39.00 -18.99 -17.11
C LEU A 66 -39.35 -19.05 -18.61
N GLN A 67 -39.48 -17.88 -19.25
CA GLN A 67 -39.64 -17.77 -20.70
C GLN A 67 -38.42 -17.12 -21.38
N PRO A 68 -37.76 -17.82 -22.34
CA PRO A 68 -38.00 -19.19 -22.79
C PRO A 68 -37.59 -20.23 -21.74
N ALA A 69 -38.03 -21.49 -21.87
CA ALA A 69 -37.58 -22.56 -20.99
C ALA A 69 -36.08 -22.87 -21.21
N ILE A 70 -35.39 -23.31 -20.15
CA ILE A 70 -34.03 -23.88 -20.29
C ILE A 70 -34.14 -25.15 -21.17
N PHE A 71 -33.18 -25.34 -22.09
CA PHE A 71 -33.24 -26.47 -23.02
C PHE A 71 -33.38 -27.81 -22.27
N PRO A 72 -34.29 -28.71 -22.70
CA PRO A 72 -34.49 -30.02 -22.07
C PRO A 72 -33.20 -30.84 -21.93
N GLN A 73 -32.23 -30.61 -22.82
CA GLN A 73 -30.92 -31.25 -22.84
C GLN A 73 -29.99 -30.85 -21.69
N LEU A 74 -30.24 -29.71 -21.03
CA LEU A 74 -29.54 -29.27 -19.83
C LEU A 74 -30.26 -29.72 -18.55
N CYS A 75 -31.55 -30.05 -18.63
CA CYS A 75 -32.40 -30.43 -17.51
C CYS A 75 -32.53 -31.94 -17.31
N THR A 76 -31.68 -32.75 -17.96
CA THR A 76 -31.70 -34.19 -17.74
C THR A 76 -31.22 -34.50 -16.33
N THR A 77 -31.96 -35.37 -15.64
CA THR A 77 -31.64 -35.76 -14.25
C THR A 77 -30.22 -36.31 -14.13
N LEU A 78 -29.73 -36.99 -15.17
CA LEU A 78 -28.39 -37.53 -15.23
C LEU A 78 -27.29 -36.45 -15.28
N LYS A 79 -27.46 -35.37 -16.05
CA LYS A 79 -26.48 -34.26 -16.09
C LYS A 79 -26.45 -33.51 -14.76
N ILE A 80 -27.62 -33.26 -14.17
CA ILE A 80 -27.73 -32.61 -12.87
C ILE A 80 -27.01 -33.44 -11.80
N ALA A 81 -27.24 -34.75 -11.79
CA ALA A 81 -26.59 -35.66 -10.85
C ALA A 81 -25.07 -35.77 -11.10
N GLY A 82 -24.65 -35.82 -12.36
CA GLY A 82 -23.24 -35.80 -12.74
C GLY A 82 -22.54 -34.52 -12.27
N SER A 83 -23.20 -33.36 -12.39
CA SER A 83 -22.69 -32.09 -11.86
C SER A 83 -22.56 -32.12 -10.34
N LEU A 84 -23.53 -32.65 -9.59
CA LEU A 84 -23.46 -32.76 -8.13
C LEU A 84 -22.31 -33.65 -7.67
N CYS A 85 -22.03 -34.72 -8.41
CA CYS A 85 -21.00 -35.69 -8.06
C CYS A 85 -19.60 -35.30 -8.54
N ASN A 86 -19.51 -34.36 -9.48
CA ASN A 86 -18.26 -33.74 -9.92
C ASN A 86 -17.96 -32.41 -9.20
N ASP A 87 -18.85 -31.96 -8.32
CA ASP A 87 -18.72 -30.76 -7.50
C ASP A 87 -17.65 -30.91 -6.40
N ASP A 88 -17.52 -29.90 -5.55
CA ASP A 88 -16.59 -29.89 -4.42
C ASP A 88 -16.69 -31.16 -3.56
N ALA A 89 -15.57 -31.58 -2.98
CA ALA A 89 -15.48 -32.84 -2.23
C ALA A 89 -16.47 -32.91 -1.06
N ASN A 90 -16.78 -31.78 -0.40
CA ASN A 90 -17.75 -31.70 0.69
C ASN A 90 -19.20 -31.91 0.22
N ILE A 91 -19.53 -31.53 -1.02
CA ILE A 91 -20.86 -31.72 -1.61
C ILE A 91 -20.97 -33.15 -2.14
N SER A 92 -20.01 -33.58 -2.96
CA SER A 92 -20.03 -34.90 -3.60
C SER A 92 -19.89 -36.08 -2.64
N SER A 93 -19.24 -35.90 -1.47
CA SER A 93 -19.16 -36.93 -0.42
C SER A 93 -20.39 -36.99 0.50
N SER A 94 -21.12 -35.87 0.65
CA SER A 94 -22.35 -35.83 1.46
C SER A 94 -23.55 -36.52 0.81
N LEU A 95 -23.47 -36.84 -0.48
CA LEU A 95 -24.56 -37.36 -1.27
C LEU A 95 -24.41 -38.88 -1.47
N ALA A 96 -25.27 -39.67 -0.83
CA ALA A 96 -25.39 -41.11 -1.08
C ALA A 96 -25.65 -41.42 -2.57
N LEU A 97 -26.28 -40.49 -3.29
CA LEU A 97 -26.47 -40.51 -4.75
C LEU A 97 -25.15 -40.71 -5.51
N CYS A 98 -24.05 -40.07 -5.09
CA CYS A 98 -22.79 -40.15 -5.82
C CYS A 98 -22.10 -41.50 -5.66
N ALA A 99 -22.25 -42.15 -4.49
CA ALA A 99 -21.81 -43.53 -4.32
C ALA A 99 -22.59 -44.48 -5.25
N GLN A 100 -23.91 -44.33 -5.32
CA GLN A 100 -24.77 -45.15 -6.19
C GLN A 100 -24.44 -44.98 -7.68
N LEU A 101 -24.16 -43.75 -8.12
CA LEU A 101 -23.78 -43.50 -9.52
C LEU A 101 -22.39 -44.05 -9.86
N ARG A 102 -21.45 -44.03 -8.92
CA ARG A 102 -20.08 -44.51 -9.13
C ARG A 102 -19.98 -46.04 -9.25
N VAL A 103 -20.90 -46.81 -8.67
CA VAL A 103 -20.86 -48.30 -8.68
C VAL A 103 -20.76 -48.90 -10.09
N GLN A 104 -21.27 -48.20 -11.11
CA GLN A 104 -21.23 -48.70 -12.49
C GLN A 104 -19.87 -48.47 -13.17
N TYR A 105 -18.98 -47.67 -12.60
CA TYR A 105 -17.72 -47.25 -13.21
C TYR A 105 -16.53 -47.85 -12.45
N THR A 106 -15.48 -48.20 -13.18
CA THR A 106 -14.30 -48.88 -12.61
C THR A 106 -13.44 -47.96 -11.76
N ASP A 107 -13.41 -46.66 -12.09
CA ASP A 107 -12.72 -45.62 -11.32
C ASP A 107 -13.36 -44.23 -11.52
N ASP A 108 -12.91 -43.25 -10.73
CA ASP A 108 -13.38 -41.87 -10.80
C ASP A 108 -13.04 -41.17 -12.12
N VAL A 109 -12.02 -41.62 -12.85
CA VAL A 109 -11.62 -41.02 -14.13
C VAL A 109 -12.61 -41.44 -15.22
N GLN A 110 -12.99 -42.72 -15.26
CA GLN A 110 -14.03 -43.24 -16.13
C GLN A 110 -15.39 -42.60 -15.81
N PHE A 111 -15.73 -42.45 -14.52
CA PHE A 111 -16.94 -41.77 -14.07
C PHE A 111 -17.03 -40.33 -14.62
N ARG A 112 -15.96 -39.54 -14.48
CA ARG A 112 -15.90 -38.15 -14.96
C ARG A 112 -15.85 -38.03 -16.48
N SER A 113 -15.26 -39.01 -17.17
CA SER A 113 -15.19 -39.04 -18.63
C SER A 113 -16.53 -39.40 -19.27
N CYS A 114 -17.34 -40.23 -18.60
CA CYS A 114 -18.61 -40.73 -19.14
C CYS A 114 -19.83 -39.89 -18.79
N LEU A 115 -19.79 -39.10 -17.72
CA LEU A 115 -20.86 -38.18 -17.34
C LEU A 115 -20.45 -36.75 -17.69
N PRO A 116 -21.01 -36.12 -18.74
CA PRO A 116 -20.65 -34.75 -19.11
C PRO A 116 -21.15 -33.78 -18.03
N PRO A 117 -20.27 -33.19 -17.19
CA PRO A 117 -20.70 -32.18 -16.23
C PRO A 117 -21.05 -30.89 -16.97
N TYR A 118 -21.67 -29.94 -16.27
CA TYR A 118 -21.65 -28.55 -16.75
C TYR A 118 -20.19 -28.08 -16.84
N PRO A 119 -19.86 -27.11 -17.73
CA PRO A 119 -18.52 -26.54 -17.82
C PRO A 119 -18.03 -25.92 -16.51
N ILE A 120 -18.96 -25.64 -15.59
CA ILE A 120 -18.69 -25.22 -14.24
C ILE A 120 -18.76 -26.45 -13.32
N SER A 121 -17.62 -26.78 -12.70
CA SER A 121 -17.45 -28.01 -11.91
C SER A 121 -17.26 -27.78 -10.40
N SER A 122 -17.29 -26.54 -9.90
CA SER A 122 -17.07 -26.26 -8.47
C SER A 122 -17.95 -25.13 -7.96
N THR A 123 -18.80 -25.45 -6.98
CA THR A 123 -19.70 -24.51 -6.30
C THR A 123 -18.91 -23.48 -5.52
N SER A 124 -17.83 -23.89 -4.85
CA SER A 124 -16.92 -23.02 -4.12
C SER A 124 -16.16 -22.08 -5.04
N ALA A 125 -15.76 -22.53 -6.24
CA ALA A 125 -15.13 -21.67 -7.24
C ALA A 125 -16.10 -20.60 -7.74
N ILE A 126 -17.36 -20.95 -8.05
CA ILE A 126 -18.38 -19.94 -8.41
C ILE A 126 -18.64 -18.97 -7.27
N LYS A 127 -18.81 -19.49 -6.05
CA LYS A 127 -19.07 -18.67 -4.88
C LYS A 127 -17.91 -17.69 -4.63
N ALA A 128 -16.67 -18.15 -4.75
CA ALA A 128 -15.49 -17.30 -4.62
C ALA A 128 -15.42 -16.24 -5.72
N LEU A 129 -15.73 -16.60 -6.96
CA LEU A 129 -15.74 -15.67 -8.10
C LEU A 129 -16.81 -14.58 -7.92
N HIS A 130 -18.03 -14.97 -7.51
CA HIS A 130 -19.12 -14.03 -7.26
C HIS A 130 -18.79 -13.09 -6.10
N LEU A 131 -18.27 -13.62 -4.98
CA LEU A 131 -17.95 -12.81 -3.81
C LEU A 131 -16.79 -11.84 -4.08
N HIS A 132 -15.80 -12.25 -4.86
CA HIS A 132 -14.75 -11.36 -5.32
C HIS A 132 -15.29 -10.20 -6.17
N ALA A 133 -16.21 -10.48 -7.11
CA ALA A 133 -16.86 -9.45 -7.90
C ALA A 133 -17.72 -8.49 -7.04
N CYS A 134 -18.36 -9.00 -5.97
CA CYS A 134 -19.05 -8.15 -5.00
C CYS A 134 -18.09 -7.27 -4.19
N GLU A 135 -16.95 -7.81 -3.76
CA GLU A 135 -15.92 -7.08 -2.99
C GLU A 135 -15.25 -5.98 -3.81
N GLU A 136 -14.96 -6.19 -5.10
CA GLU A 136 -14.39 -5.15 -5.98
C GLU A 136 -15.32 -3.93 -6.15
N MET A 137 -16.63 -4.11 -5.93
CA MET A 137 -17.63 -3.06 -6.05
C MET A 137 -17.93 -2.34 -4.72
N GLU A 138 -17.43 -2.84 -3.58
CA GLU A 138 -17.58 -2.17 -2.29
C GLU A 138 -16.76 -0.86 -2.27
N GLY A 139 -17.47 0.26 -2.40
CA GLY A 139 -16.89 1.62 -2.43
C GLY A 139 -17.17 2.41 -3.70
N TYR A 140 -17.80 1.79 -4.71
CA TYR A 140 -18.30 2.53 -5.86
C TYR A 140 -19.60 3.28 -5.47
N PRO A 141 -19.73 4.59 -5.76
CA PRO A 141 -20.97 5.32 -5.49
C PRO A 141 -22.04 4.91 -6.51
N GLY A 142 -22.78 3.84 -6.21
CA GLY A 142 -23.86 3.28 -7.02
C GLY A 142 -24.63 2.19 -6.27
N ASP A 143 -25.70 1.69 -6.88
CA ASP A 143 -26.44 0.55 -6.35
C ASP A 143 -25.55 -0.70 -6.34
N PRO A 144 -25.61 -1.54 -5.29
CA PRO A 144 -24.79 -2.75 -5.20
C PRO A 144 -25.15 -3.70 -6.35
N MET A 145 -24.13 -4.37 -6.88
CA MET A 145 -24.30 -5.35 -7.97
C MET A 145 -25.37 -6.38 -7.60
N ALA A 146 -26.32 -6.61 -8.50
CA ALA A 146 -27.42 -7.55 -8.28
C ALA A 146 -26.89 -8.94 -7.88
N GLY A 147 -27.45 -9.53 -6.81
CA GLY A 147 -27.05 -10.85 -6.32
C GLY A 147 -25.99 -10.85 -5.21
N CYS A 148 -25.36 -9.72 -4.89
CA CYS A 148 -24.45 -9.61 -3.74
C CYS A 148 -25.18 -9.59 -2.38
N ASP A 149 -26.45 -9.22 -2.38
CA ASP A 149 -27.35 -9.25 -1.22
C ASP A 149 -27.80 -10.68 -0.85
N THR A 150 -27.93 -11.55 -1.84
CA THR A 150 -28.44 -12.92 -1.70
C THR A 150 -27.34 -13.97 -1.52
N CYS A 151 -26.09 -13.65 -1.83
CA CYS A 151 -24.95 -14.56 -1.74
C CYS A 151 -23.81 -13.91 -0.96
N THR A 152 -23.48 -14.49 0.19
CA THR A 152 -22.41 -14.04 1.10
C THR A 152 -21.41 -15.17 1.37
N ASN A 153 -20.27 -14.84 1.99
CA ASN A 153 -19.30 -15.83 2.48
C ASN A 153 -19.93 -16.90 3.38
N VAL A 154 -20.98 -16.56 4.13
CA VAL A 154 -21.66 -17.47 5.07
C VAL A 154 -22.85 -18.19 4.43
N PHE A 155 -23.65 -17.48 3.65
CA PHE A 155 -24.91 -18.01 3.11
C PHE A 155 -25.07 -17.62 1.65
N CYS A 156 -25.17 -18.63 0.78
CA CYS A 156 -25.37 -18.45 -0.64
C CYS A 156 -26.27 -19.59 -1.17
N PRO A 157 -27.60 -19.44 -1.09
CA PRO A 157 -28.54 -20.52 -1.35
C PRO A 157 -28.68 -20.86 -2.85
N ASN A 158 -28.27 -19.95 -3.73
CA ASN A 158 -28.26 -20.15 -5.18
C ASN A 158 -27.08 -19.40 -5.84
N PRO A 159 -25.85 -19.92 -5.74
CA PRO A 159 -24.65 -19.24 -6.23
C PRO A 159 -24.69 -18.98 -7.74
N LEU A 160 -25.27 -19.89 -8.52
CA LEU A 160 -25.41 -19.70 -9.97
C LEU A 160 -26.40 -18.57 -10.31
N ALA A 161 -27.50 -18.43 -9.58
CA ALA A 161 -28.44 -17.33 -9.78
C ALA A 161 -27.80 -15.98 -9.41
N SER A 162 -27.11 -15.92 -8.27
CA SER A 162 -26.46 -14.69 -7.82
C SER A 162 -25.36 -14.24 -8.78
N LEU A 163 -24.51 -15.18 -9.26
CA LEU A 163 -23.52 -14.89 -10.29
C LEU A 163 -24.17 -14.42 -11.60
N SER A 164 -25.27 -15.06 -12.02
CA SER A 164 -25.99 -14.64 -13.24
C SER A 164 -26.56 -13.23 -13.13
N ALA A 165 -27.11 -12.86 -11.98
CA ALA A 165 -27.62 -11.51 -11.73
C ALA A 165 -26.49 -10.47 -11.81
N GLY A 166 -25.35 -10.75 -11.19
CA GLY A 166 -24.20 -9.84 -11.21
C GLY A 166 -23.61 -9.66 -12.61
N CYS A 167 -23.42 -10.75 -13.35
CA CYS A 167 -22.89 -10.70 -14.72
C CYS A 167 -23.84 -10.05 -15.74
N ILE A 168 -25.16 -10.08 -15.50
CA ILE A 168 -26.14 -9.36 -16.33
C ILE A 168 -26.07 -7.85 -16.05
N ASP A 169 -25.94 -7.48 -14.78
CA ASP A 169 -25.93 -6.10 -14.31
C ASP A 169 -24.65 -5.36 -14.74
N MET A 170 -23.48 -6.01 -14.59
CA MET A 170 -22.19 -5.47 -15.04
C MET A 170 -21.31 -6.57 -15.67
N PRO A 171 -21.10 -6.56 -17.00
CA PRO A 171 -20.25 -7.56 -17.65
C PRO A 171 -18.77 -7.33 -17.31
N MET A 172 -18.28 -8.06 -16.31
CA MET A 172 -16.88 -8.12 -15.90
C MET A 172 -16.14 -9.24 -16.66
N GLY A 173 -14.81 -9.16 -16.77
CA GLY A 173 -13.98 -10.19 -17.42
C GLY A 173 -13.97 -11.56 -16.72
N GLN A 174 -14.74 -11.73 -15.65
CA GLN A 174 -14.89 -12.95 -14.86
C GLN A 174 -16.15 -13.75 -15.25
N CYS A 175 -16.96 -13.26 -16.20
CA CYS A 175 -18.20 -13.91 -16.62
C CYS A 175 -18.00 -15.03 -17.67
N ASP A 176 -16.76 -15.36 -18.06
CA ASP A 176 -16.45 -16.33 -19.12
C ASP A 176 -17.07 -17.73 -18.86
N GLY A 177 -17.09 -18.19 -17.60
CA GLY A 177 -17.69 -19.47 -17.24
C GLY A 177 -19.22 -19.47 -17.36
N LEU A 178 -19.84 -18.32 -17.09
CA LEU A 178 -21.28 -18.13 -17.32
C LEU A 178 -21.55 -18.03 -18.83
N ASP A 179 -20.75 -17.28 -19.58
CA ASP A 179 -20.85 -17.15 -21.03
C ASP A 179 -20.72 -18.52 -21.74
N ALA A 180 -19.82 -19.39 -21.28
CA ALA A 180 -19.72 -20.77 -21.74
C ALA A 180 -21.02 -21.56 -21.47
N LEU A 181 -21.66 -21.36 -20.31
CA LEU A 181 -22.96 -21.97 -20.01
C LEU A 181 -24.09 -21.40 -20.89
N CYS A 182 -24.04 -20.09 -21.20
CA CYS A 182 -24.97 -19.43 -22.10
C CYS A 182 -24.93 -20.03 -23.51
N THR A 183 -23.72 -20.28 -24.03
CA THR A 183 -23.52 -20.85 -25.38
C THR A 183 -24.01 -22.30 -25.50
N LEU A 184 -24.10 -23.03 -24.38
CA LEU A 184 -24.67 -24.39 -24.31
C LEU A 184 -26.21 -24.41 -24.23
N GLY A 185 -26.88 -23.26 -24.36
CA GLY A 185 -28.34 -23.16 -24.42
C GLY A 185 -28.99 -22.58 -23.15
N ALA A 186 -28.23 -22.21 -22.11
CA ALA A 186 -28.80 -21.60 -20.90
C ALA A 186 -29.11 -20.09 -21.07
N SER A 187 -29.62 -19.68 -22.24
CA SER A 187 -29.82 -18.27 -22.62
C SER A 187 -30.66 -17.44 -21.65
N VAL A 188 -31.54 -18.08 -20.87
CA VAL A 188 -32.35 -17.46 -19.81
C VAL A 188 -31.49 -16.87 -18.69
N LEU A 189 -30.38 -17.53 -18.36
CA LEU A 189 -29.43 -17.05 -17.34
C LEU A 189 -28.59 -15.85 -17.85
N CYS A 190 -28.74 -15.46 -19.11
CA CYS A 190 -27.79 -14.61 -19.82
C CYS A 190 -28.44 -13.47 -20.61
N LYS A 191 -29.76 -13.28 -20.51
CA LYS A 191 -30.48 -12.31 -21.35
C LYS A 191 -30.17 -10.87 -20.94
N LYS A 192 -29.30 -10.23 -21.73
CA LYS A 192 -28.92 -8.80 -21.74
C LYS A 192 -30.02 -7.80 -22.16
N ASN A 193 -31.27 -8.19 -22.42
CA ASN A 193 -32.31 -7.31 -22.99
C ASN A 193 -33.67 -7.40 -22.28
N LEU A 194 -33.75 -6.87 -21.06
CA LEU A 194 -35.01 -6.53 -20.38
C LEU A 194 -34.87 -5.14 -19.73
N LYS A 195 -35.04 -4.08 -20.53
CA LYS A 195 -35.20 -2.72 -20.00
C LYS A 195 -36.64 -2.38 -19.59
N ASP A 196 -37.60 -3.31 -19.76
CA ASP A 196 -39.04 -3.02 -19.59
C ASP A 196 -39.84 -4.01 -18.72
N ALA A 197 -39.23 -4.73 -17.77
CA ALA A 197 -40.00 -5.60 -16.84
C ALA A 197 -40.38 -4.85 -15.54
N PRO A 198 -41.65 -4.93 -15.06
CA PRO A 198 -42.06 -4.30 -13.80
C PRO A 198 -41.44 -4.99 -12.57
N MET A 199 -41.20 -4.18 -11.53
CA MET A 199 -40.60 -4.59 -10.25
C MET A 199 -41.33 -5.79 -9.60
N ARG A 200 -40.54 -6.72 -9.04
CA ARG A 200 -41.01 -7.90 -8.32
C ARG A 200 -41.56 -7.51 -6.93
N PRO A 201 -42.79 -7.91 -6.56
CA PRO A 201 -43.30 -7.68 -5.21
C PRO A 201 -42.64 -8.61 -4.16
N PRO A 202 -42.54 -8.17 -2.88
CA PRO A 202 -41.96 -8.95 -1.79
C PRO A 202 -42.81 -10.17 -1.45
N SER A 203 -42.15 -11.27 -1.08
CA SER A 203 -42.80 -12.54 -0.71
C SER A 203 -43.37 -12.49 0.72
N PRO A 204 -44.57 -13.06 0.97
CA PRO A 204 -45.16 -13.10 2.30
C PRO A 204 -44.53 -14.19 3.20
N PRO A 205 -44.56 -14.02 4.54
CA PRO A 205 -44.04 -15.00 5.50
C PRO A 205 -44.99 -16.22 5.67
N PRO A 206 -44.46 -17.41 6.00
CA PRO A 206 -45.27 -18.62 6.15
C PRO A 206 -46.00 -18.67 7.51
N ASP A 207 -47.29 -18.98 7.46
CA ASP A 207 -48.19 -19.16 8.59
C ASP A 207 -47.80 -20.35 9.49
N GLN A 208 -47.88 -20.17 10.81
CA GLN A 208 -47.75 -21.24 11.82
C GLN A 208 -49.13 -21.61 12.41
N ALA A 209 -49.39 -22.91 12.51
CA ALA A 209 -50.51 -23.51 13.25
C ALA A 209 -50.07 -23.92 14.68
N PRO A 210 -51.02 -24.11 15.64
CA PRO A 210 -50.80 -23.76 17.04
C PRO A 210 -50.24 -24.88 17.94
N ALA A 211 -49.66 -24.42 19.06
CA ALA A 211 -48.90 -25.16 20.04
C ALA A 211 -49.73 -25.99 21.04
N SER A 212 -49.16 -27.11 21.48
CA SER A 212 -49.48 -27.74 22.77
C SER A 212 -48.33 -27.52 23.75
N ALA A 213 -48.69 -27.18 24.99
CA ALA A 213 -47.82 -26.73 26.05
C ALA A 213 -46.84 -27.81 26.52
N MET A 214 -45.55 -27.47 26.50
CA MET A 214 -44.46 -28.25 27.07
C MET A 214 -43.53 -27.30 27.84
N VAL A 215 -43.06 -27.76 28.99
CA VAL A 215 -42.15 -27.07 29.93
C VAL A 215 -41.02 -26.34 29.17
N PRO A 216 -40.70 -25.07 29.50
CA PRO A 216 -39.82 -24.26 28.67
C PRO A 216 -38.44 -24.93 28.53
N PRO A 217 -37.98 -25.24 27.31
CA PRO A 217 -36.65 -25.77 27.08
C PRO A 217 -35.61 -24.72 27.48
N ALA A 218 -34.43 -25.18 27.90
CA ALA A 218 -33.29 -24.30 28.14
C ALA A 218 -33.12 -23.35 26.96
N VAL A 219 -33.11 -22.04 27.23
CA VAL A 219 -33.03 -20.98 26.22
C VAL A 219 -31.77 -21.22 25.38
N THR A 220 -31.93 -21.72 24.16
CA THR A 220 -30.78 -21.95 23.28
C THR A 220 -30.35 -20.63 22.65
N SER A 221 -29.04 -20.46 22.43
CA SER A 221 -28.45 -19.24 21.88
C SER A 221 -29.06 -18.81 20.54
N ALA A 222 -29.57 -19.77 19.75
CA ALA A 222 -30.21 -19.51 18.47
C ALA A 222 -31.51 -18.69 18.60
N TYR A 223 -32.29 -18.87 19.67
CA TYR A 223 -33.57 -18.15 19.83
C TYR A 223 -33.36 -16.67 20.13
N CYS A 224 -32.46 -16.34 21.06
CA CYS A 224 -32.21 -14.95 21.43
C CYS A 224 -31.43 -14.18 20.36
N MET A 225 -30.64 -14.85 19.53
CA MET A 225 -30.01 -14.27 18.35
C MET A 225 -31.02 -13.96 17.24
N ALA A 226 -32.09 -14.75 17.12
CA ALA A 226 -33.14 -14.53 16.13
C ALA A 226 -34.15 -13.45 16.57
N ASP A 227 -34.58 -13.47 17.83
CA ASP A 227 -35.39 -12.42 18.43
C ASP A 227 -35.02 -12.14 19.89
N SER A 228 -34.21 -11.11 20.08
CA SER A 228 -33.74 -10.66 21.38
C SER A 228 -34.81 -9.95 22.23
N SER A 229 -36.00 -9.65 21.68
CA SER A 229 -37.06 -8.97 22.43
C SER A 229 -37.89 -9.89 23.33
N LEU A 230 -37.69 -11.21 23.21
CA LEU A 230 -38.43 -12.20 23.99
C LEU A 230 -38.04 -12.13 25.48
N PRO A 231 -39.01 -12.13 26.43
CA PRO A 231 -38.73 -12.04 27.86
C PRO A 231 -37.78 -13.11 28.40
N GLN A 232 -37.75 -14.28 27.79
CA GLN A 232 -36.84 -15.38 28.14
C GLN A 232 -35.36 -15.08 27.85
N CYS A 233 -35.07 -14.04 27.07
CA CYS A 233 -33.70 -13.64 26.74
C CYS A 233 -33.07 -12.73 27.79
N THR A 234 -33.77 -12.37 28.88
CA THR A 234 -33.22 -11.47 29.91
C THR A 234 -31.94 -12.00 30.55
N SER A 235 -31.85 -13.30 30.79
CA SER A 235 -30.68 -13.97 31.36
C SER A 235 -29.68 -14.48 30.32
N TYR A 236 -29.94 -14.27 29.02
CA TYR A 236 -28.99 -14.67 28.00
C TYR A 236 -27.74 -13.79 28.06
N GLU A 237 -26.57 -14.42 28.01
CA GLU A 237 -25.28 -13.74 27.89
C GLU A 237 -24.61 -14.15 26.58
N TYR A 238 -24.16 -13.17 25.81
CA TYR A 238 -23.37 -13.41 24.63
C TYR A 238 -21.98 -13.95 25.06
N PRO A 239 -21.57 -15.16 24.61
CA PRO A 239 -20.36 -15.79 25.12
C PRO A 239 -19.11 -14.93 24.88
N LEU A 240 -18.26 -14.82 25.90
CA LEU A 240 -17.03 -14.02 25.86
C LEU A 240 -16.10 -14.40 24.68
N ALA A 241 -16.02 -15.69 24.35
CA ALA A 241 -15.25 -16.17 23.21
C ALA A 241 -15.76 -15.61 21.88
N ASN A 242 -17.08 -15.50 21.72
CA ASN A 242 -17.69 -14.93 20.52
C ASN A 242 -17.47 -13.42 20.47
N ILE A 243 -17.64 -12.71 21.60
CA ILE A 243 -17.34 -11.27 21.71
C ILE A 243 -15.89 -10.99 21.30
N THR A 244 -14.95 -11.79 21.79
CA THR A 244 -13.51 -11.62 21.49
C THR A 244 -13.19 -11.94 20.03
N SER A 245 -13.85 -12.96 19.45
CA SER A 245 -13.75 -13.31 18.03
C SER A 245 -14.28 -12.18 17.15
N ASP A 246 -15.45 -11.63 17.49
CA ASP A 246 -16.07 -10.52 16.76
C ASP A 246 -15.19 -9.26 16.84
N LEU A 247 -14.68 -8.90 18.02
CA LEU A 247 -13.73 -7.80 18.20
C LEU A 247 -12.45 -7.99 17.38
N SER A 248 -11.89 -9.21 17.38
CA SER A 248 -10.67 -9.51 16.63
C SER A 248 -10.91 -9.42 15.12
N SER A 249 -12.04 -9.93 14.63
CA SER A 249 -12.42 -9.83 13.23
C SER A 249 -12.69 -8.38 12.81
N LEU A 250 -13.40 -7.60 13.62
CA LEU A 250 -13.70 -6.19 13.34
C LEU A 250 -12.43 -5.36 13.29
N CYS A 251 -11.56 -5.50 14.30
CA CYS A 251 -10.33 -4.71 14.38
C CYS A 251 -9.23 -5.19 13.43
N ALA A 252 -9.29 -6.43 12.93
CA ALA A 252 -8.44 -6.86 11.81
C ALA A 252 -8.88 -6.18 10.49
N SER A 253 -10.18 -6.07 10.25
CA SER A 253 -10.72 -5.40 9.04
C SER A 253 -10.52 -3.88 9.08
N MET A 254 -10.70 -3.25 10.25
CA MET A 254 -10.68 -1.79 10.39
C MET A 254 -9.97 -1.34 11.67
N ALA A 255 -8.65 -1.58 11.74
CA ALA A 255 -7.82 -1.32 12.92
C ALA A 255 -7.82 0.15 13.43
N TYR A 256 -8.25 1.10 12.60
CA TYR A 256 -8.21 2.54 12.86
C TYR A 256 -9.45 3.08 13.56
N MET A 257 -10.49 2.26 13.77
CA MET A 257 -11.69 2.67 14.49
C MET A 257 -11.33 3.09 15.93
N PRO A 258 -11.89 4.18 16.48
CA PRO A 258 -11.62 4.60 17.86
C PRO A 258 -11.78 3.46 18.88
N GLY A 259 -12.83 2.64 18.76
CA GLY A 259 -13.01 1.47 19.63
C GLY A 259 -11.93 0.40 19.47
N CYS A 260 -11.38 0.21 18.27
CA CYS A 260 -10.27 -0.72 18.02
C CYS A 260 -8.93 -0.20 18.57
N THR A 261 -8.69 1.11 18.55
CA THR A 261 -7.54 1.69 19.24
C THR A 261 -7.61 1.45 20.75
N ILE A 262 -8.79 1.62 21.36
CA ILE A 262 -8.98 1.34 22.80
C ILE A 262 -8.79 -0.16 23.09
N TRP A 263 -9.35 -1.05 22.25
CA TRP A 263 -9.14 -2.48 22.37
C TRP A 263 -7.64 -2.85 22.33
N ALA A 264 -6.88 -2.29 21.39
CA ALA A 264 -5.44 -2.50 21.32
C ALA A 264 -4.70 -1.99 22.56
N ALA A 265 -5.11 -0.85 23.12
CA ALA A 265 -4.53 -0.30 24.35
C ALA A 265 -4.84 -1.17 25.58
N CYS A 266 -6.04 -1.75 25.66
CA CYS A 266 -6.43 -2.71 26.70
C CYS A 266 -5.58 -3.98 26.63
N GLN A 267 -5.32 -4.49 25.43
CA GLN A 267 -4.47 -5.68 25.23
C GLN A 267 -2.99 -5.40 25.56
N ALA A 268 -2.54 -4.16 25.45
CA ALA A 268 -1.17 -3.75 25.80
C ALA A 268 -0.93 -3.62 27.32
N GLY A 269 -1.97 -3.71 28.16
CA GLY A 269 -1.84 -3.86 29.62
C GLY A 269 -1.32 -2.64 30.39
N GLY A 270 -1.40 -1.42 29.83
CA GLY A 270 -0.69 -0.26 30.38
C GLY A 270 -1.53 0.85 31.01
N ASN A 271 -2.47 1.44 30.27
CA ASN A 271 -3.00 2.77 30.62
C ASN A 271 -4.50 2.96 30.33
N VAL A 272 -5.19 1.90 29.91
CA VAL A 272 -6.65 1.86 29.82
C VAL A 272 -7.11 0.68 30.66
N THR A 273 -8.03 0.89 31.60
CA THR A 273 -8.45 -0.12 32.58
C THR A 273 -9.94 0.00 32.91
N GLY A 274 -10.47 -1.02 33.60
CA GLY A 274 -11.84 -1.05 34.07
C GLY A 274 -12.86 -1.24 32.95
N ASP A 275 -13.96 -0.50 33.02
CA ASP A 275 -15.13 -0.68 32.17
C ASP A 275 -14.87 -0.32 30.70
N PHE A 276 -13.87 0.52 30.42
CA PHE A 276 -13.38 0.79 29.06
C PHE A 276 -12.78 -0.45 28.37
N CYS A 277 -12.29 -1.43 29.15
CA CYS A 277 -11.67 -2.64 28.62
C CYS A 277 -12.57 -3.88 28.68
N ARG A 278 -13.86 -3.72 29.06
CA ARG A 278 -14.82 -4.82 29.01
C ARG A 278 -15.13 -5.18 27.56
N PRO A 279 -14.95 -6.45 27.13
CA PRO A 279 -15.13 -6.83 25.73
C PRO A 279 -16.52 -6.48 25.17
N MET A 280 -17.58 -6.64 25.97
CA MET A 280 -18.94 -6.30 25.52
C MET A 280 -19.13 -4.78 25.34
N THR A 281 -18.52 -3.96 26.20
CA THR A 281 -18.50 -2.48 26.09
C THR A 281 -17.77 -2.03 24.83
N LEU A 282 -16.65 -2.67 24.48
CA LEU A 282 -15.92 -2.35 23.26
C LEU A 282 -16.66 -2.80 22.00
N LEU A 283 -17.27 -3.99 22.03
CA LEU A 283 -18.07 -4.49 20.93
C LEU A 283 -19.29 -3.59 20.70
N SER A 284 -19.98 -3.18 21.77
CA SER A 284 -21.12 -2.26 21.68
C SER A 284 -20.72 -0.92 21.09
N THR A 285 -19.59 -0.39 21.52
CA THR A 285 -19.05 0.88 21.01
C THR A 285 -18.74 0.83 19.51
N ILE A 286 -18.05 -0.22 19.05
CA ILE A 286 -17.70 -0.37 17.63
C ILE A 286 -18.95 -0.61 16.78
N CYS A 287 -19.89 -1.42 17.26
CA CYS A 287 -21.07 -1.79 16.49
C CYS A 287 -22.18 -0.74 16.47
N ILE A 288 -22.21 0.20 17.41
CA ILE A 288 -23.05 1.40 17.31
C ILE A 288 -22.50 2.36 16.24
N ASP A 289 -21.18 2.47 16.11
CA ASP A 289 -20.54 3.29 15.08
C ASP A 289 -20.74 2.72 13.66
N MET A 290 -20.51 1.41 13.48
CA MET A 290 -20.69 0.73 12.19
C MET A 290 -21.51 -0.56 12.29
N PRO A 291 -22.85 -0.46 12.38
CA PRO A 291 -23.73 -1.62 12.59
C PRO A 291 -23.73 -2.63 11.45
N SER A 292 -23.38 -2.21 10.23
CA SER A 292 -23.42 -3.07 9.04
C SER A 292 -22.22 -4.01 8.89
N MET A 293 -21.20 -3.89 9.75
CA MET A 293 -19.99 -4.72 9.69
C MET A 293 -20.30 -6.18 10.02
N SER A 294 -19.64 -7.13 9.36
CA SER A 294 -19.89 -8.57 9.53
C SER A 294 -19.78 -9.04 10.98
N GLY A 295 -18.77 -8.56 11.72
CA GLY A 295 -18.59 -8.84 13.15
C GLY A 295 -19.59 -8.12 14.07
N CYS A 296 -20.45 -7.24 13.55
CA CYS A 296 -21.49 -6.57 14.32
C CYS A 296 -22.88 -7.18 14.15
N LYS A 297 -23.06 -8.11 13.20
CA LYS A 297 -24.37 -8.72 12.92
C LYS A 297 -24.98 -9.39 14.16
N SER A 298 -24.17 -10.14 14.89
CA SER A 298 -24.57 -10.81 16.14
C SER A 298 -24.98 -9.79 17.21
N TYR A 299 -24.14 -8.76 17.43
CA TYR A 299 -24.41 -7.70 18.39
C TYR A 299 -25.68 -6.91 18.05
N VAL A 300 -25.85 -6.48 16.80
CA VAL A 300 -27.01 -5.69 16.36
C VAL A 300 -28.32 -6.48 16.48
N ALA A 301 -28.28 -7.79 16.19
CA ALA A 301 -29.43 -8.67 16.38
C ALA A 301 -29.77 -8.84 17.88
N LEU A 302 -28.75 -9.01 18.73
CA LEU A 302 -28.91 -9.21 20.17
C LEU A 302 -29.27 -7.93 20.94
N CYS A 303 -28.73 -6.78 20.56
CA CYS A 303 -28.77 -5.53 21.34
C CYS A 303 -29.56 -4.42 20.64
N LYS A 304 -30.63 -4.77 19.92
CA LYS A 304 -31.61 -3.78 19.42
C LYS A 304 -32.29 -3.05 20.58
N ASN A 305 -32.84 -1.85 20.34
CA ASN A 305 -33.50 -1.03 21.37
C ASN A 305 -34.63 -1.76 22.13
N THR A 306 -35.25 -2.78 21.53
CA THR A 306 -36.31 -3.60 22.15
C THR A 306 -35.79 -4.89 22.81
N SER A 307 -34.48 -5.08 22.88
CA SER A 307 -33.89 -6.28 23.45
C SER A 307 -34.19 -6.42 24.94
N ALA A 308 -34.54 -7.64 25.34
CA ALA A 308 -34.70 -8.08 26.71
C ALA A 308 -33.36 -8.47 27.35
N VAL A 309 -32.30 -8.72 26.54
CA VAL A 309 -30.97 -9.19 26.98
C VAL A 309 -30.33 -8.19 27.95
N GLN A 310 -30.18 -8.59 29.22
CA GLN A 310 -29.67 -7.71 30.28
C GLN A 310 -28.20 -7.30 30.04
N GLN A 311 -27.41 -8.18 29.42
CA GLN A 311 -26.02 -7.89 29.06
C GLN A 311 -25.90 -6.64 28.16
N CYS A 312 -26.81 -6.43 27.21
CA CYS A 312 -26.78 -5.24 26.34
C CYS A 312 -26.99 -3.92 27.11
N ARG A 313 -27.71 -3.96 28.23
CA ARG A 313 -27.95 -2.78 29.10
C ARG A 313 -26.84 -2.58 30.14
N SER A 314 -26.20 -3.68 30.53
CA SER A 314 -25.16 -3.68 31.57
C SER A 314 -23.79 -3.25 31.05
N PHE A 315 -23.58 -3.32 29.72
CA PHE A 315 -22.33 -2.95 29.05
C PHE A 315 -22.61 -1.95 27.92
N PRO A 316 -23.09 -0.74 28.25
CA PRO A 316 -23.36 0.30 27.25
C PRO A 316 -22.08 0.71 26.51
N ALA A 317 -22.23 1.34 25.35
CA ALA A 317 -21.08 1.89 24.62
C ALA A 317 -20.39 3.03 25.40
N ILE A 318 -19.11 3.22 25.14
CA ILE A 318 -18.27 4.24 25.79
C ILE A 318 -18.87 5.63 25.52
N PRO A 319 -19.31 6.37 26.57
CA PRO A 319 -19.99 7.64 26.40
C PRO A 319 -19.11 8.67 25.71
N GLY A 320 -19.67 9.33 24.70
CA GLY A 320 -19.01 10.43 24.00
C GLY A 320 -17.82 10.02 23.13
N LEU A 321 -17.47 8.74 23.01
CA LEU A 321 -16.41 8.31 22.10
C LEU A 321 -16.80 8.74 20.66
N PRO A 322 -15.93 9.47 19.93
CA PRO A 322 -16.25 9.86 18.56
C PRO A 322 -16.48 8.62 17.69
N THR A 323 -17.49 8.69 16.84
CA THR A 323 -17.67 7.73 15.75
C THR A 323 -16.44 7.77 14.83
N THR A 324 -16.18 6.71 14.07
CA THR A 324 -15.06 6.66 13.12
C THR A 324 -15.16 7.78 12.10
N SER A 325 -16.37 8.14 11.67
CA SER A 325 -16.61 9.29 10.80
C SER A 325 -16.32 10.63 11.48
N GLN A 326 -16.70 10.81 12.75
CA GLN A 326 -16.39 12.01 13.53
C GLN A 326 -14.88 12.12 13.82
N ALA A 327 -14.22 11.03 14.18
CA ALA A 327 -12.78 10.99 14.42
C ALA A 327 -12.00 11.26 13.13
N LYS A 328 -12.42 10.66 12.02
CA LYS A 328 -11.87 10.96 10.69
C LYS A 328 -12.07 12.43 10.32
N LEU A 329 -13.26 12.98 10.51
CA LEU A 329 -13.52 14.38 10.22
C LEU A 329 -12.70 15.31 11.12
N ALA A 330 -12.60 15.00 12.41
CA ALA A 330 -11.83 15.78 13.38
C ALA A 330 -10.34 15.76 13.02
N VAL A 331 -9.76 14.60 12.72
CA VAL A 331 -8.34 14.50 12.39
C VAL A 331 -8.05 14.97 10.97
N VAL A 332 -8.71 14.42 9.96
CA VAL A 332 -8.43 14.77 8.56
C VAL A 332 -8.86 16.20 8.28
N SER A 333 -10.13 16.54 8.46
CA SER A 333 -10.63 17.88 8.10
C SER A 333 -10.31 18.93 9.16
N GLY A 334 -10.34 18.57 10.43
CA GLY A 334 -10.14 19.49 11.56
C GLY A 334 -8.69 19.71 11.97
N LEU A 335 -7.79 18.74 11.81
CA LEU A 335 -6.39 18.86 12.22
C LEU A 335 -5.43 18.88 11.03
N CYS A 336 -5.64 18.01 10.03
CA CYS A 336 -4.74 17.90 8.88
C CYS A 336 -5.07 18.89 7.76
N THR A 337 -6.34 19.28 7.63
CA THR A 337 -6.81 20.27 6.63
C THR A 337 -7.11 21.64 7.24
N ALA A 338 -7.18 21.76 8.57
CA ALA A 338 -7.37 23.07 9.19
C ALA A 338 -6.24 24.03 8.81
N ASN A 339 -6.65 25.28 8.63
CA ASN A 339 -5.82 26.37 8.16
C ASN A 339 -4.58 26.48 9.05
N ARG A 340 -3.43 25.99 8.56
CA ARG A 340 -2.12 25.95 9.25
C ARG A 340 -1.70 27.30 9.85
N THR A 341 -2.33 28.37 9.41
CA THR A 341 -2.12 29.75 9.88
C THR A 341 -2.53 30.01 11.33
N ALA A 342 -3.33 29.14 11.96
CA ALA A 342 -3.76 29.31 13.37
C ALA A 342 -2.99 28.42 14.38
N MET A 343 -2.07 27.57 13.92
CA MET A 343 -1.33 26.63 14.79
C MET A 343 0.05 27.17 15.17
N THR A 344 0.47 27.01 16.42
CA THR A 344 1.85 27.34 16.83
C THR A 344 2.85 26.37 16.18
N PRO A 345 4.12 26.74 15.95
CA PRO A 345 5.11 25.89 15.26
C PRO A 345 5.35 24.53 15.93
N VAL A 346 5.31 24.48 17.27
CA VAL A 346 5.34 23.22 18.04
C VAL A 346 4.14 22.34 17.69
N LEU A 347 2.96 22.95 17.62
CA LEU A 347 1.72 22.28 17.26
C LEU A 347 1.73 21.86 15.78
N LEU A 348 2.36 22.64 14.90
CA LEU A 348 2.47 22.33 13.47
C LEU A 348 3.43 21.16 13.20
N ASN A 349 4.54 21.05 13.92
CA ASN A 349 5.44 19.90 13.82
C ASN A 349 4.79 18.62 14.38
N LEU A 350 4.08 18.75 15.52
CA LEU A 350 3.32 17.65 16.08
C LEU A 350 2.22 17.21 15.11
N THR A 351 1.40 18.15 14.60
CA THR A 351 0.33 17.85 13.64
C THR A 351 0.88 17.35 12.31
N THR A 352 2.01 17.85 11.80
CA THR A 352 2.57 17.39 10.52
C THR A 352 3.14 15.98 10.63
N SER A 353 3.82 15.62 11.74
CA SER A 353 4.30 14.25 11.94
C SER A 353 3.14 13.25 12.04
N MET A 354 2.07 13.62 12.74
CA MET A 354 0.90 12.77 12.94
C MET A 354 0.00 12.73 11.69
N CYS A 355 -0.14 13.84 10.99
CA CYS A 355 -0.82 13.91 9.69
C CYS A 355 0.03 13.34 8.54
N ALA A 356 1.32 13.08 8.71
CA ALA A 356 2.12 12.30 7.76
C ALA A 356 1.92 10.79 7.99
N ALA A 357 1.69 10.38 9.24
CA ALA A 357 1.25 9.02 9.56
C ALA A 357 -0.19 8.73 9.10
N CYS A 358 -0.96 9.77 8.73
CA CYS A 358 -2.26 9.68 8.07
C CYS A 358 -2.11 10.04 6.59
N ASN A 359 -2.44 9.17 5.63
CA ASN A 359 -2.18 9.45 4.21
C ASN A 359 -3.15 10.47 3.54
N GLN A 360 -3.65 11.45 4.29
CA GLN A 360 -4.76 12.36 3.97
C GLN A 360 -6.13 11.71 3.72
N ILE A 361 -6.20 10.40 3.50
CA ILE A 361 -7.46 9.67 3.27
C ILE A 361 -7.77 8.75 4.47
N TYR A 362 -6.73 8.27 5.15
CA TYR A 362 -6.82 7.32 6.25
C TYR A 362 -5.71 7.49 7.28
N CYS A 363 -6.06 7.43 8.56
CA CYS A 363 -5.10 7.26 9.66
C CYS A 363 -5.09 5.80 10.09
N ARG A 364 -3.93 5.30 10.51
CA ARG A 364 -3.83 3.98 11.15
C ARG A 364 -4.51 3.95 12.53
N ASP A 365 -4.55 5.10 13.21
CA ASP A 365 -5.18 5.33 14.50
C ASP A 365 -5.61 6.80 14.58
N TYR A 366 -6.90 7.08 14.74
CA TYR A 366 -7.42 8.45 14.86
C TYR A 366 -7.33 9.01 16.28
N LEU A 367 -7.35 8.18 17.33
CA LEU A 367 -7.40 8.65 18.73
C LEU A 367 -6.04 9.16 19.22
N THR A 368 -4.94 8.52 18.84
CA THR A 368 -3.60 8.95 19.28
C THR A 368 -3.21 10.34 18.75
N PRO A 369 -3.42 10.67 17.46
CA PRO A 369 -3.25 12.04 16.96
C PRO A 369 -4.17 13.05 17.62
N LEU A 370 -5.45 12.70 17.76
CA LEU A 370 -6.47 13.57 18.32
C LEU A 370 -6.13 13.95 19.78
N SER A 371 -5.78 12.96 20.61
CA SER A 371 -5.37 13.19 22.02
C SER A 371 -4.11 14.04 22.13
N SER A 372 -3.07 13.70 21.35
CA SER A 372 -1.79 14.40 21.39
C SER A 372 -1.93 15.86 21.01
N ILE A 373 -2.69 16.16 19.95
CA ILE A 373 -2.84 17.53 19.45
C ILE A 373 -3.78 18.36 20.34
N CYS A 374 -4.91 17.79 20.75
CA CYS A 374 -5.88 18.50 21.56
C CYS A 374 -5.43 18.73 23.01
N SER A 375 -4.50 17.91 23.52
CA SER A 375 -3.84 18.15 24.80
C SER A 375 -2.89 19.34 24.78
N VAL A 376 -2.41 19.78 23.61
CA VAL A 376 -1.51 20.93 23.47
C VAL A 376 -2.27 22.19 23.02
N SER A 377 -3.31 22.03 22.19
CA SER A 377 -4.16 23.16 21.75
C SER A 377 -5.64 22.78 21.75
N PRO A 378 -6.35 23.04 22.86
CA PRO A 378 -7.75 22.72 23.01
C PRO A 378 -8.67 23.45 22.01
N GLY A 379 -8.23 24.60 21.48
CA GLY A 379 -9.04 25.48 20.63
C GLY A 379 -9.11 25.08 19.15
N LEU A 380 -8.51 23.97 18.72
CA LEU A 380 -8.56 23.55 17.32
C LEU A 380 -9.90 22.92 16.93
N ASN A 381 -10.29 23.13 15.67
CA ASN A 381 -11.46 22.47 15.09
C ASN A 381 -11.29 20.95 15.16
N GLY A 382 -12.26 20.26 15.76
CA GLY A 382 -12.18 18.82 16.04
C GLY A 382 -11.80 18.48 17.48
N CYS A 383 -11.17 19.40 18.23
CA CYS A 383 -10.85 19.18 19.64
C CYS A 383 -12.05 19.27 20.57
N ASN A 384 -13.14 19.94 20.16
CA ASN A 384 -14.40 19.92 20.92
C ASN A 384 -14.96 18.49 21.04
N THR A 385 -14.89 17.69 19.96
CA THR A 385 -15.34 16.30 19.98
C THR A 385 -14.53 15.47 20.98
N TYR A 386 -13.21 15.67 20.99
CA TYR A 386 -12.31 15.03 21.94
C TYR A 386 -12.54 15.50 23.39
N GLN A 387 -12.76 16.79 23.62
CA GLN A 387 -13.06 17.32 24.95
C GLN A 387 -14.39 16.82 25.50
N ASN A 388 -15.42 16.73 24.65
CA ASN A 388 -16.71 16.16 25.01
C ASN A 388 -16.57 14.70 25.39
N TRP A 389 -15.79 13.92 24.63
CA TRP A 389 -15.46 12.54 24.96
C TRP A 389 -14.77 12.42 26.31
N CYS A 390 -13.71 13.20 26.54
CA CYS A 390 -12.95 13.15 27.79
C CYS A 390 -13.77 13.61 28.99
N SER A 391 -14.68 14.57 28.80
CA SER A 391 -15.60 15.02 29.85
C SER A 391 -16.63 13.94 30.16
N ALA A 392 -17.22 13.30 29.15
CA ALA A 392 -18.18 12.21 29.34
C ALA A 392 -17.54 10.94 29.93
N SER A 393 -16.25 10.72 29.66
CA SER A 393 -15.50 9.58 30.21
C SER A 393 -15.08 9.80 31.66
N ALA A 394 -15.00 11.05 32.14
CA ALA A 394 -14.62 11.35 33.52
C ALA A 394 -15.62 10.77 34.54
N ASP A 395 -16.91 10.72 34.19
CA ASP A 395 -17.94 10.12 35.04
C ASP A 395 -17.72 8.59 35.21
N TRP A 396 -17.24 7.91 34.17
CA TRP A 396 -16.88 6.49 34.22
C TRP A 396 -15.57 6.23 34.98
N GLU A 397 -14.59 7.13 34.86
CA GLU A 397 -13.37 7.06 35.68
C GLU A 397 -13.69 7.25 37.18
N ALA A 398 -14.64 8.12 37.51
CA ALA A 398 -15.06 8.38 38.88
C ALA A 398 -15.90 7.26 39.51
N ALA A 399 -16.71 6.54 38.71
CA ALA A 399 -17.63 5.52 39.21
C ALA A 399 -16.94 4.22 39.62
N ASP A 400 -16.04 3.69 38.78
CA ASP A 400 -15.58 2.30 38.88
C ASP A 400 -14.05 2.15 39.01
N GLY A 401 -13.31 3.26 39.19
CA GLY A 401 -11.84 3.26 39.21
C GLY A 401 -11.22 2.91 37.86
N SER A 402 -12.01 2.98 36.78
CA SER A 402 -11.57 2.83 35.40
C SER A 402 -10.63 3.97 35.02
N SER A 403 -9.76 3.77 34.04
CA SER A 403 -8.94 4.85 33.50
C SER A 403 -8.90 4.81 31.98
N ILE A 404 -9.04 5.98 31.35
CA ILE A 404 -8.79 6.25 29.93
C ILE A 404 -7.71 7.34 29.76
N SER A 405 -6.97 7.63 30.83
CA SER A 405 -5.99 8.71 30.95
C SER A 405 -4.87 8.67 29.91
N LEU A 406 -4.61 7.51 29.28
CA LEU A 406 -3.76 7.41 28.10
C LEU A 406 -4.18 8.41 27.02
N PHE A 407 -5.48 8.48 26.77
CA PHE A 407 -6.06 9.31 25.75
C PHE A 407 -6.56 10.62 26.32
N CYS A 408 -7.11 10.67 27.54
CA CYS A 408 -7.68 11.88 28.14
C CYS A 408 -6.79 12.47 29.25
N LYS A 409 -5.65 13.04 28.89
CA LYS A 409 -4.80 13.77 29.86
C LYS A 409 -5.47 15.06 30.29
N GLN A 410 -5.88 15.17 31.56
CA GLN A 410 -6.40 16.42 32.11
C GLN A 410 -5.31 17.51 32.11
N GLN A 411 -5.62 18.69 31.57
CA GLN A 411 -4.79 19.89 31.72
C GLN A 411 -5.06 20.51 33.11
N THR A 412 -4.13 20.39 34.05
CA THR A 412 -4.15 21.24 35.26
C THR A 412 -3.57 22.62 34.91
N PRO A 413 -4.27 23.75 35.17
CA PRO A 413 -3.73 25.09 34.91
C PRO A 413 -2.49 25.38 35.76
N PRO A 414 -1.43 26.05 35.23
CA PRO A 414 -0.24 26.36 36.01
C PRO A 414 -0.48 27.51 37.01
N PRO A 415 0.11 27.45 38.23
CA PRO A 415 -0.04 28.48 39.25
C PRO A 415 0.79 29.73 38.90
N SER A 416 0.17 30.89 39.02
CA SER A 416 0.72 32.19 38.63
C SER A 416 1.75 32.69 39.65
N THR A 417 3.00 32.91 39.22
CA THR A 417 4.00 33.67 40.00
C THR A 417 4.57 34.82 39.19
N THR A 418 4.59 35.99 39.82
CA THR A 418 4.84 37.34 39.29
C THR A 418 6.34 37.68 39.27
N SER A 419 6.92 37.87 38.09
CA SER A 419 8.10 38.71 37.86
C SER A 419 8.12 39.20 36.41
N THR A 420 8.36 40.50 36.21
CA THR A 420 8.27 41.23 34.95
C THR A 420 9.16 40.63 33.85
N PRO A 421 8.60 40.11 32.73
CA PRO A 421 9.39 39.44 31.70
C PRO A 421 9.91 40.42 30.63
N PRO A 422 10.96 40.04 29.89
CA PRO A 422 11.36 40.72 28.65
C PRO A 422 10.18 40.82 27.68
N PRO A 423 10.17 41.83 26.77
CA PRO A 423 9.05 42.07 25.86
C PRO A 423 8.67 40.78 25.14
N SER A 424 7.38 40.49 25.12
CA SER A 424 6.85 39.27 24.54
C SER A 424 7.32 39.14 23.09
N SER A 425 7.81 37.96 22.73
CA SER A 425 8.35 37.61 21.41
C SER A 425 7.43 38.02 20.23
N MET A 426 6.13 38.15 20.48
CA MET A 426 5.16 38.61 19.48
C MET A 426 5.37 40.06 19.03
N SER A 427 5.80 40.97 19.90
CA SER A 427 5.90 42.40 19.58
C SER A 427 6.92 42.68 18.47
N CYS A 428 8.05 41.97 18.48
CA CYS A 428 9.11 42.14 17.48
C CYS A 428 8.79 41.52 16.13
N VAL A 429 7.96 40.47 16.11
CA VAL A 429 7.47 39.87 14.85
C VAL A 429 6.45 40.79 14.17
N THR A 430 5.61 41.47 14.94
CA THR A 430 4.61 42.41 14.40
C THR A 430 5.19 43.78 14.04
N ASP A 431 6.11 44.31 14.85
CA ASP A 431 6.82 45.55 14.57
C ASP A 431 8.30 45.43 14.92
N SER A 432 9.08 45.06 13.91
CA SER A 432 10.52 44.90 14.02
C SER A 432 11.31 46.21 14.09
N SER A 433 10.65 47.38 13.95
CA SER A 433 11.33 48.68 14.03
C SER A 433 11.56 49.16 15.47
N LEU A 434 10.98 48.47 16.45
CA LEU A 434 11.12 48.84 17.85
C LEU A 434 12.57 48.63 18.34
N PRO A 435 13.17 49.60 19.06
CA PRO A 435 14.57 49.51 19.51
C PRO A 435 14.88 48.26 20.34
N GLN A 436 13.92 47.78 21.14
CA GLN A 436 14.07 46.56 21.93
C GLN A 436 14.24 45.28 21.10
N CYS A 437 13.96 45.31 19.80
CA CYS A 437 14.08 44.14 18.92
C CYS A 437 15.50 43.91 18.39
N THR A 438 16.47 44.74 18.78
CA THR A 438 17.86 44.64 18.31
C THR A 438 18.49 43.28 18.63
N SER A 439 18.20 42.73 19.80
CA SER A 439 18.66 41.42 20.25
C SER A 439 17.65 40.29 20.03
N TYR A 440 16.52 40.57 19.36
CA TYR A 440 15.55 39.53 19.07
C TYR A 440 16.12 38.60 18.01
N GLU A 441 15.99 37.30 18.23
CA GLU A 441 16.36 36.28 17.27
C GLU A 441 15.11 35.46 16.90
N TYR A 442 14.82 35.37 15.61
CA TYR A 442 13.72 34.54 15.15
C TYR A 442 14.09 33.07 15.40
N PRO A 443 13.29 32.34 16.20
CA PRO A 443 13.67 31.00 16.63
C PRO A 443 13.95 30.07 15.45
N LEU A 444 15.05 29.32 15.52
CA LEU A 444 15.46 28.37 14.47
C LEU A 444 14.34 27.42 14.06
N ALA A 445 13.57 26.93 15.04
CA ALA A 445 12.41 26.06 14.80
C ALA A 445 11.36 26.73 13.90
N ASN A 446 11.12 28.03 14.08
CA ASN A 446 10.19 28.80 13.25
C ASN A 446 10.75 28.97 11.84
N ILE A 447 12.05 29.27 11.71
CA ILE A 447 12.72 29.38 10.41
C ILE A 447 12.60 28.06 9.63
N THR A 448 12.91 26.93 10.26
CA THR A 448 12.83 25.61 9.63
C THR A 448 11.39 25.21 9.27
N SER A 449 10.42 25.63 10.09
CA SER A 449 8.98 25.44 9.83
C SER A 449 8.53 26.25 8.62
N ASP A 450 8.92 27.53 8.56
CA ASP A 450 8.60 28.43 7.46
C ASP A 450 9.21 27.91 6.15
N LEU A 451 10.48 27.50 6.16
CA LEU A 451 11.16 26.85 5.03
C LEU A 451 10.44 25.60 4.55
N SER A 452 10.11 24.70 5.48
CA SER A 452 9.43 23.44 5.14
C SER A 452 8.04 23.69 4.55
N SER A 453 7.29 24.67 5.08
CA SER A 453 5.98 25.05 4.56
C SER A 453 6.06 25.69 3.16
N LEU A 454 7.03 26.58 2.95
CA LEU A 454 7.27 27.23 1.66
C LEU A 454 7.65 26.19 0.60
N CYS A 455 8.60 25.31 0.90
CA CYS A 455 9.08 24.30 -0.02
C CYS A 455 8.13 23.13 -0.24
N ALA A 456 7.21 22.86 0.70
CA ALA A 456 6.11 21.94 0.45
C ALA A 456 5.08 22.54 -0.54
N SER A 457 4.85 23.87 -0.45
CA SER A 457 3.87 24.57 -1.29
C SER A 457 4.38 24.77 -2.72
N MET A 458 5.67 25.09 -2.88
CA MET A 458 6.33 25.27 -4.17
C MET A 458 7.75 24.70 -4.13
N ALA A 459 7.85 23.37 -4.21
CA ALA A 459 9.15 22.66 -4.18
C ALA A 459 10.13 23.12 -5.27
N TYR A 460 9.62 23.74 -6.34
CA TYR A 460 10.40 24.14 -7.50
C TYR A 460 11.16 25.46 -7.35
N MET A 461 10.95 26.23 -6.29
CA MET A 461 11.69 27.48 -6.10
C MET A 461 13.21 27.19 -6.02
N PRO A 462 14.07 28.03 -6.63
CA PRO A 462 15.52 27.88 -6.54
C PRO A 462 16.01 27.74 -5.09
N GLY A 463 15.52 28.57 -4.17
CA GLY A 463 15.87 28.45 -2.74
C GLY A 463 15.42 27.13 -2.10
N CYS A 464 14.29 26.55 -2.54
CA CYS A 464 13.83 25.25 -2.06
C CYS A 464 14.63 24.07 -2.60
N THR A 465 15.18 24.22 -3.82
CA THR A 465 16.11 23.25 -4.37
C THR A 465 17.41 23.22 -3.57
N ILE A 466 17.93 24.40 -3.20
CA ILE A 466 19.12 24.50 -2.34
C ILE A 466 18.83 23.92 -0.94
N TRP A 467 17.66 24.24 -0.35
CA TRP A 467 17.24 23.64 0.92
C TRP A 467 17.21 22.11 0.87
N ALA A 468 16.64 21.52 -0.18
CA ALA A 468 16.61 20.07 -0.36
C ALA A 468 18.02 19.48 -0.47
N ALA A 469 18.94 20.15 -1.18
CA ALA A 469 20.33 19.74 -1.29
C ALA A 469 21.08 19.80 0.05
N CYS A 470 20.82 20.83 0.87
CA CYS A 470 21.36 20.94 2.22
C CYS A 470 20.89 19.80 3.13
N GLN A 471 19.61 19.42 3.03
CA GLN A 471 19.05 18.30 3.80
C GLN A 471 19.58 16.92 3.35
N ALA A 472 19.96 16.79 2.09
CA ALA A 472 20.53 15.56 1.54
C ALA A 472 21.98 15.30 1.99
N GLY A 473 22.62 16.24 2.68
CA GLY A 473 23.89 16.00 3.40
C GLY A 473 25.14 15.90 2.53
N GLY A 474 25.17 16.39 1.29
CA GLY A 474 26.41 16.32 0.52
C GLY A 474 26.43 17.11 -0.78
N ASN A 475 26.93 18.35 -0.73
CA ASN A 475 27.53 19.16 -1.82
C ASN A 475 27.10 20.64 -1.78
N VAL A 476 26.16 20.99 -0.90
CA VAL A 476 25.91 22.38 -0.50
C VAL A 476 26.22 22.52 0.99
N THR A 477 27.04 23.48 1.38
CA THR A 477 27.51 23.66 2.76
C THR A 477 27.66 25.14 3.14
N GLY A 478 27.83 25.42 4.44
CA GLY A 478 28.10 26.75 4.98
C GLY A 478 26.89 27.69 4.95
N ASP A 479 27.10 28.98 4.64
CA ASP A 479 26.08 30.02 4.69
C ASP A 479 24.94 29.82 3.68
N PHE A 480 25.17 29.08 2.58
CA PHE A 480 24.10 28.64 1.67
C PHE A 480 23.09 27.72 2.34
N CYS A 481 23.50 26.98 3.38
CA CYS A 481 22.63 26.06 4.12
C CYS A 481 22.12 26.61 5.45
N ARG A 482 22.41 27.88 5.77
CA ARG A 482 21.84 28.50 6.97
C ARG A 482 20.35 28.71 6.77
N PRO A 483 19.49 28.23 7.69
CA PRO A 483 18.05 28.32 7.51
C PRO A 483 17.55 29.76 7.31
N MET A 484 18.12 30.74 8.01
CA MET A 484 17.69 32.14 7.86
C MET A 484 18.07 32.72 6.49
N THR A 485 19.24 32.36 5.96
CA THR A 485 19.69 32.74 4.61
C THR A 485 18.80 32.15 3.52
N LEU A 486 18.38 30.90 3.67
CA LEU A 486 17.45 30.28 2.73
C LEU A 486 16.04 30.88 2.82
N LEU A 487 15.58 31.18 4.04
CA LEU A 487 14.28 31.81 4.25
C LEU A 487 14.26 33.23 3.64
N SER A 488 15.32 34.01 3.86
CA SER A 488 15.46 35.34 3.29
C SER A 488 15.47 35.30 1.76
N THR A 489 16.21 34.35 1.18
CA THR A 489 16.29 34.15 -0.26
C THR A 489 14.92 33.85 -0.88
N ILE A 490 14.17 32.90 -0.30
CA ILE A 490 12.84 32.53 -0.81
C ILE A 490 11.84 33.67 -0.64
N CYS A 491 11.90 34.38 0.49
CA CYS A 491 10.90 35.42 0.79
C CYS A 491 11.16 36.76 0.12
N ILE A 492 12.38 37.03 -0.34
CA ILE A 492 12.64 38.16 -1.23
C ILE A 492 12.09 37.88 -2.63
N ASP A 493 12.18 36.65 -3.11
CA ASP A 493 11.62 36.24 -4.41
C ASP A 493 10.08 36.28 -4.41
N MET A 494 9.44 35.71 -3.38
CA MET A 494 7.97 35.67 -3.25
C MET A 494 7.46 36.15 -1.88
N PRO A 495 7.46 37.48 -1.63
CA PRO A 495 7.13 38.04 -0.31
C PRO A 495 5.67 37.79 0.12
N SER A 496 4.76 37.59 -0.84
CA SER A 496 3.33 37.39 -0.58
C SER A 496 2.97 35.98 -0.09
N MET A 497 3.95 35.06 -0.02
CA MET A 497 3.71 33.69 0.42
C MET A 497 3.39 33.62 1.92
N SER A 498 2.50 32.71 2.33
CA SER A 498 2.06 32.59 3.73
C SER A 498 3.23 32.33 4.69
N GLY A 499 4.18 31.48 4.30
CA GLY A 499 5.41 31.22 5.08
C GLY A 499 6.42 32.37 5.08
N CYS A 500 6.19 33.44 4.31
CA CYS A 500 7.05 34.62 4.27
C CYS A 500 6.50 35.80 5.07
N LYS A 501 5.27 35.74 5.57
CA LYS A 501 4.64 36.85 6.30
C LYS A 501 5.46 37.27 7.53
N SER A 502 5.90 36.30 8.33
CA SER A 502 6.73 36.56 9.52
C SER A 502 8.08 37.16 9.14
N TYR A 503 8.75 36.59 8.13
CA TYR A 503 10.02 37.11 7.64
C TYR A 503 9.88 38.55 7.09
N VAL A 504 8.87 38.82 6.26
CA VAL A 504 8.66 40.15 5.64
C VAL A 504 8.33 41.21 6.70
N ALA A 505 7.55 40.87 7.72
CA ALA A 505 7.29 41.76 8.85
C ALA A 505 8.55 41.98 9.71
N LEU A 506 9.31 40.91 9.95
CA LEU A 506 10.51 40.94 10.79
C LEU A 506 11.69 41.65 10.11
N CYS A 507 11.87 41.47 8.81
CA CYS A 507 13.06 41.89 8.04
C CYS A 507 12.75 42.98 7.01
N LYS A 508 11.83 43.90 7.33
CA LYS A 508 11.63 45.14 6.56
C LYS A 508 12.91 46.01 6.60
N ASN A 509 13.07 46.91 5.64
CA ASN A 509 14.25 47.79 5.56
C ASN A 509 14.49 48.65 6.83
N THR A 510 13.45 48.88 7.65
CA THR A 510 13.53 49.62 8.93
C THR A 510 13.66 48.72 10.16
N SER A 511 13.91 47.42 9.98
CA SER A 511 14.04 46.47 11.09
C SER A 511 15.28 46.76 11.95
N ALA A 512 15.09 46.72 13.26
CA ALA A 512 16.14 46.73 14.27
C ALA A 512 16.75 45.33 14.48
N VAL A 513 16.09 44.26 14.04
CA VAL A 513 16.48 42.86 14.27
C VAL A 513 17.80 42.55 13.56
N GLN A 514 18.87 42.33 14.33
CA GLN A 514 20.22 42.08 13.81
C GLN A 514 20.32 40.81 12.95
N GLN A 515 19.51 39.79 13.27
CA GLN A 515 19.47 38.53 12.53
C GLN A 515 19.14 38.75 11.04
N CYS A 516 18.27 39.71 10.70
CA CYS A 516 17.91 40.03 9.32
C CYS A 516 19.08 40.60 8.50
N ARG A 517 20.05 41.26 9.15
CA ARG A 517 21.26 41.81 8.50
C ARG A 517 22.39 40.80 8.44
N SER A 518 22.42 39.89 9.41
CA SER A 518 23.46 38.86 9.56
C SER A 518 23.29 37.71 8.57
N PHE A 519 22.07 37.50 8.05
CA PHE A 519 21.74 36.41 7.11
C PHE A 519 21.06 36.94 5.84
N PRO A 520 21.79 37.70 4.99
CA PRO A 520 21.26 38.21 3.74
C PRO A 520 20.85 37.08 2.79
N ALA A 521 20.02 37.39 1.79
CA ALA A 521 19.68 36.42 0.75
C ALA A 521 20.90 36.06 -0.11
N ILE A 522 20.88 34.85 -0.69
CA ILE A 522 21.93 34.33 -1.57
C ILE A 522 22.10 35.26 -2.78
N PRO A 523 23.26 35.92 -2.95
CA PRO A 523 23.45 36.90 -4.01
C PRO A 523 23.34 36.28 -5.39
N GLY A 524 22.61 36.97 -6.27
CA GLY A 524 22.50 36.59 -7.67
C GLY A 524 21.65 35.34 -7.94
N LEU A 525 21.09 34.66 -6.92
CA LEU A 525 20.22 33.51 -7.16
C LEU A 525 19.02 33.94 -8.04
N PRO A 526 18.75 33.26 -9.17
CA PRO A 526 17.63 33.64 -10.02
C PRO A 526 16.32 33.55 -9.24
N THR A 527 15.44 34.53 -9.45
CA THR A 527 14.06 34.47 -8.95
C THR A 527 13.33 33.26 -9.55
N THR A 528 12.27 32.78 -8.91
CA THR A 528 11.48 31.66 -9.44
C THR A 528 10.93 31.97 -10.82
N SER A 529 10.57 33.24 -11.08
CA SER A 529 10.15 33.71 -12.40
C SER A 529 11.29 33.70 -13.43
N GLN A 530 12.50 34.13 -13.05
CA GLN A 530 13.68 34.07 -13.92
C GLN A 530 14.09 32.62 -14.22
N ALA A 531 14.11 31.75 -13.21
CA ALA A 531 14.43 30.34 -13.36
C ALA A 531 13.38 29.62 -14.24
N LYS A 532 12.09 29.91 -14.02
CA LYS A 532 11.01 29.41 -14.89
C LYS A 532 11.16 29.92 -16.31
N LEU A 533 11.44 31.20 -16.53
CA LEU A 533 11.63 31.76 -17.87
C LEU A 533 12.85 31.14 -18.57
N ALA A 534 13.97 31.01 -17.86
CA ALA A 534 15.18 30.38 -18.37
C ALA A 534 14.93 28.93 -18.81
N VAL A 535 14.24 28.14 -17.97
CA VAL A 535 14.00 26.73 -18.29
C VAL A 535 12.83 26.53 -19.26
N VAL A 536 11.65 27.08 -18.99
CA VAL A 536 10.49 26.84 -19.84
C VAL A 536 10.64 27.57 -21.18
N SER A 537 10.87 28.88 -21.15
CA SER A 537 10.95 29.67 -22.38
C SER A 537 12.30 29.55 -23.08
N GLY A 538 13.39 29.52 -22.33
CA GLY A 538 14.75 29.40 -22.87
C GLY A 538 15.13 27.98 -23.31
N LEU A 539 14.67 26.92 -22.62
CA LEU A 539 15.07 25.55 -22.95
C LEU A 539 13.96 24.77 -23.66
N CYS A 540 12.74 24.81 -23.14
CA CYS A 540 11.66 23.97 -23.67
C CYS A 540 10.96 24.58 -24.89
N THR A 541 11.06 25.90 -25.07
CA THR A 541 10.41 26.61 -26.18
C THR A 541 11.39 27.15 -27.22
N ALA A 542 12.70 27.14 -26.96
CA ALA A 542 13.69 27.63 -27.91
C ALA A 542 13.70 26.82 -29.21
N ASN A 543 13.96 27.52 -30.31
CA ASN A 543 13.86 27.00 -31.66
C ASN A 543 14.78 25.78 -31.83
N ARG A 544 14.17 24.58 -31.91
CA ARG A 544 14.88 23.29 -32.00
C ARG A 544 15.89 23.22 -33.15
N THR A 545 15.78 24.12 -34.13
CA THR A 545 16.67 24.20 -35.30
C THR A 545 18.07 24.72 -34.99
N ALA A 546 18.28 25.42 -33.88
CA ALA A 546 19.59 25.97 -33.50
C ALA A 546 20.39 25.09 -32.52
N MET A 547 19.79 24.00 -32.02
CA MET A 547 20.42 23.12 -31.03
C MET A 547 21.11 21.94 -31.72
N THR A 548 22.34 21.60 -31.27
CA THR A 548 22.98 20.35 -31.69
C THR A 548 22.14 19.14 -31.23
N PRO A 549 22.18 17.98 -31.90
CA PRO A 549 21.37 16.82 -31.53
C PRO A 549 21.57 16.35 -30.08
N VAL A 550 22.80 16.52 -29.53
CA VAL A 550 23.11 16.24 -28.12
C VAL A 550 22.35 17.19 -27.20
N LEU A 551 22.37 18.48 -27.51
CA LEU A 551 21.69 19.51 -26.74
C LEU A 551 20.18 19.33 -26.84
N LEU A 552 19.65 18.98 -28.02
CA LEU A 552 18.23 18.72 -28.25
C LEU A 552 17.72 17.52 -27.43
N ASN A 553 18.53 16.48 -27.30
CA ASN A 553 18.17 15.29 -26.53
C ASN A 553 18.21 15.54 -25.02
N LEU A 554 19.24 16.22 -24.54
CA LEU A 554 19.35 16.64 -23.15
C LEU A 554 18.21 17.60 -22.76
N THR A 555 17.90 18.58 -23.62
CA THR A 555 16.79 19.50 -23.41
C THR A 555 15.45 18.78 -23.48
N THR A 556 15.26 17.81 -24.38
CA THR A 556 14.00 17.06 -24.46
C THR A 556 13.75 16.19 -23.22
N SER A 557 14.77 15.51 -22.68
CA SER A 557 14.59 14.71 -21.45
C SER A 557 14.34 15.60 -20.24
N MET A 558 15.04 16.73 -20.13
CA MET A 558 14.84 17.68 -19.03
C MET A 558 13.49 18.40 -19.13
N CYS A 559 13.07 18.76 -20.35
CA CYS A 559 11.75 19.31 -20.64
C CYS A 559 10.62 18.28 -20.62
N ALA A 560 10.92 16.98 -20.52
CA ALA A 560 9.94 15.95 -20.22
C ALA A 560 9.79 15.74 -18.70
N ALA A 561 10.88 15.92 -17.94
CA ALA A 561 10.85 15.97 -16.48
C ALA A 561 10.13 17.24 -15.96
N CYS A 562 10.13 18.31 -16.76
CA CYS A 562 9.26 19.46 -16.60
C CYS A 562 7.95 19.23 -17.35
N ASN A 563 6.78 19.37 -16.72
CA ASN A 563 5.49 19.13 -17.39
C ASN A 563 5.06 20.31 -18.30
N GLN A 564 5.98 20.81 -19.15
CA GLN A 564 5.85 21.99 -20.04
C GLN A 564 5.49 23.34 -19.36
N ILE A 565 5.02 23.33 -18.11
CA ILE A 565 4.53 24.50 -17.38
C ILE A 565 5.31 24.69 -16.06
N TYR A 566 5.70 23.60 -15.40
CA TYR A 566 6.44 23.61 -14.14
C TYR A 566 7.51 22.50 -14.14
N CYS A 567 8.69 22.81 -13.62
CA CYS A 567 9.74 21.83 -13.32
C CYS A 567 9.70 21.55 -11.82
N ARG A 568 10.01 20.34 -11.37
CA ARG A 568 10.12 20.04 -9.93
C ARG A 568 11.34 20.70 -9.29
N ASP A 569 12.38 20.92 -10.09
CA ASP A 569 13.65 21.53 -9.73
C ASP A 569 14.13 22.33 -10.96
N TYR A 570 14.28 23.65 -10.83
CA TYR A 570 14.77 24.50 -11.92
C TYR A 570 16.30 24.60 -11.97
N LEU A 571 17.01 24.43 -10.85
CA LEU A 571 18.47 24.62 -10.80
C LEU A 571 19.23 23.43 -11.37
N THR A 572 18.76 22.20 -11.17
CA THR A 572 19.43 21.00 -11.72
C THR A 572 19.44 20.98 -13.25
N PRO A 573 18.32 21.26 -13.95
CA PRO A 573 18.34 21.40 -15.41
C PRO A 573 19.18 22.57 -15.90
N LEU A 574 19.07 23.72 -15.23
CA LEU A 574 19.79 24.93 -15.62
C LEU A 574 21.31 24.75 -15.49
N SER A 575 21.77 24.18 -14.38
CA SER A 575 23.20 23.85 -14.16
C SER A 575 23.75 22.91 -15.21
N SER A 576 23.05 21.80 -15.47
CA SER A 576 23.47 20.79 -16.43
C SER A 576 23.59 21.36 -17.84
N ILE A 577 22.63 22.18 -18.27
CA ILE A 577 22.59 22.69 -19.64
C ILE A 577 23.55 23.87 -19.83
N CYS A 578 23.62 24.79 -18.88
CA CYS A 578 24.54 25.92 -18.97
C CYS A 578 26.01 25.49 -18.89
N SER A 579 26.29 24.31 -18.31
CA SER A 579 27.60 23.67 -18.37
C SER A 579 27.97 23.07 -19.75
N VAL A 580 27.01 22.94 -20.67
CA VAL A 580 27.23 22.40 -22.03
C VAL A 580 27.13 23.49 -23.10
N SER A 581 26.20 24.43 -22.93
CA SER A 581 25.98 25.54 -23.87
C SER A 581 25.77 26.87 -23.13
N PRO A 582 26.87 27.58 -22.83
CA PRO A 582 26.86 28.87 -22.12
C PRO A 582 25.99 29.95 -22.78
N GLY A 583 25.79 29.88 -24.11
CA GLY A 583 25.11 30.90 -24.91
C GLY A 583 23.58 30.81 -24.94
N LEU A 584 22.95 29.88 -24.21
CA LEU A 584 21.49 29.78 -24.17
C LEU A 584 20.86 30.88 -23.34
N ASN A 585 19.67 31.34 -23.75
CA ASN A 585 18.89 32.33 -23.00
C ASN A 585 18.58 31.82 -21.59
N GLY A 586 19.01 32.59 -20.58
CA GLY A 586 18.92 32.21 -19.16
C GLY A 586 20.22 31.72 -18.55
N CYS A 587 21.21 31.30 -19.37
CA CYS A 587 22.53 30.90 -18.85
C CYS A 587 23.38 32.07 -18.37
N ASN A 588 23.16 33.29 -18.88
CA ASN A 588 23.82 34.49 -18.34
C ASN A 588 23.39 34.75 -16.89
N THR A 589 22.10 34.62 -16.56
CA THR A 589 21.60 34.77 -15.19
C THR A 589 22.21 33.70 -14.28
N TYR A 590 22.30 32.47 -14.77
CA TYR A 590 22.93 31.36 -14.06
C TYR A 590 24.43 31.59 -13.81
N GLN A 591 25.18 32.06 -14.82
CA GLN A 591 26.59 32.36 -14.71
C GLN A 591 26.86 33.53 -13.77
N ASN A 592 26.01 34.56 -13.79
CA ASN A 592 26.08 35.67 -12.86
C ASN A 592 25.84 35.20 -11.42
N TRP A 593 24.87 34.30 -11.20
CA TRP A 593 24.66 33.67 -9.90
C TRP A 593 25.90 32.91 -9.43
N CYS A 594 26.46 32.05 -10.29
CA CYS A 594 27.64 31.27 -9.93
C CYS A 594 28.88 32.13 -9.68
N SER A 595 29.02 33.24 -10.40
CA SER A 595 30.09 34.21 -10.16
C SER A 595 29.90 34.93 -8.82
N ALA A 596 28.68 35.40 -8.52
CA ALA A 596 28.36 36.05 -7.26
C ALA A 596 28.46 35.10 -6.05
N SER A 597 28.19 33.81 -6.25
CA SER A 597 28.31 32.79 -5.20
C SER A 597 29.77 32.43 -4.91
N ALA A 598 30.68 32.60 -5.88
CA ALA A 598 32.12 32.35 -5.67
C ALA A 598 32.71 33.28 -4.60
N ASP A 599 32.22 34.52 -4.50
CA ASP A 599 32.63 35.47 -3.46
C ASP A 599 32.21 35.00 -2.06
N TRP A 600 31.06 34.33 -1.94
CA TRP A 600 30.62 33.70 -0.68
C TRP A 600 31.45 32.46 -0.35
N GLU A 601 31.66 31.56 -1.31
CA GLU A 601 32.53 30.38 -1.12
C GLU A 601 33.94 30.77 -0.65
N ALA A 602 34.49 31.89 -1.16
CA ALA A 602 35.78 32.41 -0.77
C ALA A 602 35.81 33.02 0.65
N ALA A 603 34.69 33.57 1.13
CA ALA A 603 34.63 34.30 2.39
C ALA A 603 34.55 33.40 3.63
N ASP A 604 33.81 32.29 3.56
CA ASP A 604 33.46 31.47 4.74
C ASP A 604 33.73 29.95 4.56
N GLY A 605 34.26 29.54 3.42
CA GLY A 605 34.50 28.13 3.09
C GLY A 605 33.23 27.33 2.74
N SER A 606 32.11 28.02 2.49
CA SER A 606 30.90 27.44 1.94
C SER A 606 31.14 26.79 0.57
N SER A 607 30.24 25.90 0.17
CA SER A 607 30.22 25.39 -1.21
C SER A 607 28.80 25.31 -1.74
N ILE A 608 28.61 25.75 -2.97
CA ILE A 608 27.41 25.57 -3.82
C ILE A 608 27.77 24.81 -5.11
N SER A 609 28.94 24.16 -5.12
CA SER A 609 29.55 23.49 -6.27
C SER A 609 28.69 22.41 -6.91
N LEU A 610 27.68 21.87 -6.19
CA LEU A 610 26.67 21.00 -6.77
C LEU A 610 26.02 21.63 -8.02
N PHE A 611 25.72 22.92 -7.93
CA PHE A 611 25.13 23.68 -9.02
C PHE A 611 26.24 24.39 -9.80
N CYS A 612 27.10 25.16 -9.13
CA CYS A 612 28.06 26.03 -9.81
C CYS A 612 29.41 25.38 -10.14
N LYS A 613 29.42 24.16 -10.70
CA LYS A 613 30.67 23.55 -11.18
C LYS A 613 31.35 24.49 -12.18
N GLN A 614 32.49 25.06 -11.79
CA GLN A 614 33.29 25.88 -12.69
C GLN A 614 33.72 25.03 -13.89
N GLN A 615 33.40 25.52 -15.09
CA GLN A 615 34.06 25.06 -16.30
C GLN A 615 35.51 25.54 -16.24
N THR A 616 36.45 24.66 -15.89
CA THR A 616 37.84 24.87 -16.35
C THR A 616 37.82 24.74 -17.88
N PRO A 617 38.24 25.77 -18.64
CA PRO A 617 38.28 25.69 -20.10
C PRO A 617 39.09 24.45 -20.52
N PRO A 618 38.56 23.55 -21.37
CA PRO A 618 39.33 22.38 -21.80
C PRO A 618 40.54 22.83 -22.64
N PRO A 619 41.75 22.31 -22.38
CA PRO A 619 42.86 22.45 -23.31
C PRO A 619 42.47 21.77 -24.62
N SER A 620 42.63 22.52 -25.72
CA SER A 620 42.19 22.14 -27.05
C SER A 620 42.97 20.92 -27.55
N THR A 621 42.42 19.72 -27.42
CA THR A 621 42.95 18.53 -28.10
C THR A 621 41.88 17.89 -28.97
N THR A 622 42.18 17.91 -30.26
CA THR A 622 41.40 17.43 -31.39
C THR A 622 41.31 15.90 -31.37
N SER A 623 40.18 15.35 -30.92
CA SER A 623 39.81 13.96 -31.22
C SER A 623 38.30 13.83 -31.40
N THR A 624 37.91 13.15 -32.46
CA THR A 624 36.54 12.98 -32.97
C THR A 624 35.55 12.55 -31.88
N PRO A 625 34.35 13.16 -31.74
CA PRO A 625 33.44 12.89 -30.63
C PRO A 625 32.85 11.48 -30.70
N PRO A 626 32.68 10.78 -29.56
CA PRO A 626 31.93 9.54 -29.51
C PRO A 626 30.45 9.77 -29.89
N PRO A 627 29.77 8.76 -30.47
CA PRO A 627 28.39 8.86 -30.93
C PRO A 627 27.42 9.20 -29.79
N SER A 628 26.38 9.97 -30.09
CA SER A 628 25.40 10.45 -29.11
C SER A 628 24.60 9.29 -28.47
N SER A 629 24.59 9.24 -27.14
CA SER A 629 23.99 8.22 -26.28
C SER A 629 22.53 7.82 -26.60
N MET A 630 21.70 8.73 -27.09
CA MET A 630 20.28 8.47 -27.41
C MET A 630 20.07 7.59 -28.64
N SER A 631 20.97 7.64 -29.63
CA SER A 631 20.85 6.82 -30.84
C SER A 631 20.91 5.33 -30.51
N CYS A 632 21.70 4.96 -29.50
CA CYS A 632 21.87 3.57 -29.09
C CYS A 632 20.73 3.03 -28.23
N VAL A 633 20.08 3.87 -27.42
CA VAL A 633 18.92 3.46 -26.64
C VAL A 633 17.69 3.23 -27.52
N THR A 634 17.54 4.02 -28.59
CA THR A 634 16.42 3.93 -29.53
C THR A 634 16.66 2.90 -30.63
N ASP A 635 17.86 2.86 -31.20
CA ASP A 635 18.30 1.81 -32.11
C ASP A 635 19.69 1.28 -31.74
N SER A 636 19.67 0.26 -30.89
CA SER A 636 20.87 -0.41 -30.43
C SER A 636 21.58 -1.23 -31.50
N SER A 637 21.01 -1.40 -32.70
CA SER A 637 21.65 -2.17 -33.79
C SER A 637 22.70 -1.39 -34.58
N LEU A 638 22.82 -0.08 -34.35
CA LEU A 638 23.79 0.76 -35.04
C LEU A 638 25.24 0.35 -34.67
N PRO A 639 26.17 0.20 -35.63
CA PRO A 639 27.55 -0.24 -35.36
C PRO A 639 28.30 0.64 -34.34
N GLN A 640 27.97 1.93 -34.33
CA GLN A 640 28.53 2.92 -33.41
C GLN A 640 28.14 2.69 -31.93
N CYS A 641 27.15 1.85 -31.67
CA CYS A 641 26.70 1.50 -30.32
C CYS A 641 27.54 0.42 -29.64
N THR A 642 28.57 -0.09 -30.33
CA THR A 642 29.44 -1.15 -29.78
C THR A 642 30.10 -0.74 -28.46
N SER A 643 30.53 0.51 -28.33
CA SER A 643 31.15 1.05 -27.10
C SER A 643 30.17 1.79 -26.19
N TYR A 644 28.86 1.76 -26.47
CA TYR A 644 27.88 2.41 -25.61
C TYR A 644 27.69 1.61 -24.32
N GLU A 645 27.63 2.32 -23.19
CA GLU A 645 27.28 1.77 -21.88
C GLU A 645 26.06 2.49 -21.33
N TYR A 646 25.07 1.73 -20.87
CA TYR A 646 23.92 2.26 -20.16
C TYR A 646 24.36 2.75 -18.78
N PRO A 647 24.13 4.03 -18.44
CA PRO A 647 24.65 4.61 -17.20
C PRO A 647 24.16 3.87 -15.95
N LEU A 648 25.07 3.61 -15.01
CA LEU A 648 24.77 2.90 -13.75
C LEU A 648 23.64 3.54 -12.94
N ALA A 649 23.56 4.87 -12.93
CA ALA A 649 22.48 5.60 -12.26
C ALA A 649 21.09 5.28 -12.86
N ASN A 650 21.01 5.16 -14.19
CA ASN A 650 19.77 4.79 -14.87
C ASN A 650 19.39 3.35 -14.56
N ILE A 651 20.37 2.42 -14.60
CA ILE A 651 20.14 1.01 -14.24
C ILE A 651 19.59 0.89 -12.81
N THR A 652 20.16 1.63 -11.87
CA THR A 652 19.75 1.60 -10.45
C THR A 652 18.36 2.21 -10.25
N SER A 653 18.05 3.29 -10.98
CA SER A 653 16.71 3.90 -10.99
C SER A 653 15.66 2.95 -11.56
N ASP A 654 15.96 2.28 -12.68
CA ASP A 654 15.08 1.31 -13.31
C ASP A 654 14.81 0.12 -12.37
N LEU A 655 15.86 -0.44 -11.75
CA LEU A 655 15.75 -1.49 -10.74
C LEU A 655 14.89 -1.08 -9.53
N SER A 656 15.12 0.12 -9.00
CA SER A 656 14.38 0.63 -7.83
C SER A 656 12.90 0.81 -8.16
N SER A 657 12.58 1.34 -9.34
CA SER A 657 11.20 1.50 -9.82
C SER A 657 10.49 0.16 -10.04
N LEU A 658 11.17 -0.80 -10.67
CA LEU A 658 10.65 -2.16 -10.90
C LEU A 658 10.37 -2.88 -9.58
N CYS A 659 11.33 -2.89 -8.66
CA CYS A 659 11.20 -3.60 -7.40
C CYS A 659 10.30 -2.91 -6.38
N ALA A 660 10.08 -1.60 -6.50
CA ALA A 660 9.02 -0.91 -5.75
C ALA A 660 7.62 -1.32 -6.25
N SER A 661 7.47 -1.54 -7.55
CA SER A 661 6.19 -1.93 -8.16
C SER A 661 5.84 -3.40 -7.88
N MET A 662 6.83 -4.30 -7.93
CA MET A 662 6.65 -5.73 -7.71
C MET A 662 7.83 -6.34 -6.95
N ALA A 663 7.86 -6.10 -5.63
CA ALA A 663 8.94 -6.58 -4.77
C ALA A 663 9.14 -8.11 -4.80
N TYR A 664 8.11 -8.87 -5.18
CA TYR A 664 8.06 -10.32 -5.15
C TYR A 664 8.78 -11.04 -6.29
N MET A 665 9.24 -10.31 -7.31
CA MET A 665 9.97 -10.92 -8.42
C MET A 665 11.26 -11.60 -7.90
N PRO A 666 11.62 -12.79 -8.40
CA PRO A 666 12.88 -13.45 -8.02
C PRO A 666 14.10 -12.54 -8.19
N GLY A 667 14.18 -11.77 -9.29
CA GLY A 667 15.25 -10.79 -9.49
C GLY A 667 15.26 -9.66 -8.45
N CYS A 668 14.09 -9.20 -8.00
CA CYS A 668 13.97 -8.18 -6.95
C CYS A 668 14.33 -8.72 -5.56
N THR A 669 14.06 -9.99 -5.31
CA THR A 669 14.51 -10.68 -4.09
C THR A 669 16.05 -10.75 -4.03
N ILE A 670 16.70 -11.06 -5.15
CA ILE A 670 18.17 -11.06 -5.26
C ILE A 670 18.71 -9.64 -5.10
N TRP A 671 18.09 -8.63 -5.73
CA TRP A 671 18.46 -7.22 -5.56
C TRP A 671 18.39 -6.78 -4.09
N ALA A 672 17.32 -7.11 -3.38
CA ALA A 672 17.18 -6.80 -1.96
C ALA A 672 18.26 -7.47 -1.10
N ALA A 673 18.60 -8.74 -1.40
CA ALA A 673 19.68 -9.45 -0.71
C ALA A 673 21.06 -8.83 -0.96
N CYS A 674 21.32 -8.35 -2.17
CA CYS A 674 22.54 -7.61 -2.52
C CYS A 674 22.64 -6.30 -1.74
N GLN A 675 21.54 -5.54 -1.63
CA GLN A 675 21.50 -4.28 -0.87
C GLN A 675 21.67 -4.49 0.64
N ALA A 676 21.21 -5.62 1.16
CA ALA A 676 21.37 -5.98 2.58
C ALA A 676 22.82 -6.36 2.96
N GLY A 677 23.75 -6.41 2.00
CA GLY A 677 25.13 -6.87 2.25
C GLY A 677 25.20 -8.35 2.66
N GLY A 678 24.21 -9.15 2.29
CA GLY A 678 24.09 -10.57 2.66
C GLY A 678 24.97 -11.51 1.82
N ASN A 679 24.72 -12.84 1.93
CA ASN A 679 25.55 -13.85 1.22
C ASN A 679 25.32 -13.94 -0.31
N VAL A 680 24.63 -12.97 -0.92
CA VAL A 680 24.60 -12.83 -2.37
C VAL A 680 25.68 -11.83 -2.76
N THR A 681 26.67 -12.25 -3.56
CA THR A 681 27.84 -11.43 -3.91
C THR A 681 28.25 -11.62 -5.37
N GLY A 682 29.10 -10.72 -5.86
CA GLY A 682 29.72 -10.80 -7.19
C GLY A 682 28.76 -10.44 -8.32
N ASP A 683 28.82 -11.19 -9.41
CA ASP A 683 28.10 -10.91 -10.67
C ASP A 683 26.58 -11.01 -10.52
N PHE A 684 26.06 -11.77 -9.55
CA PHE A 684 24.64 -11.77 -9.19
C PHE A 684 24.15 -10.41 -8.68
N CYS A 685 25.05 -9.59 -8.13
CA CYS A 685 24.72 -8.27 -7.59
C CYS A 685 25.07 -7.12 -8.55
N ARG A 686 25.51 -7.42 -9.78
CA ARG A 686 25.73 -6.36 -10.77
C ARG A 686 24.38 -5.79 -11.22
N PRO A 687 24.17 -4.47 -11.14
CA PRO A 687 22.88 -3.86 -11.49
C PRO A 687 22.40 -4.22 -12.90
N MET A 688 23.31 -4.29 -13.89
CA MET A 688 22.91 -4.66 -15.25
C MET A 688 22.45 -6.12 -15.38
N THR A 689 23.11 -7.04 -14.66
CA THR A 689 22.71 -8.46 -14.57
C THR A 689 21.33 -8.63 -13.94
N LEU A 690 21.03 -7.85 -12.89
CA LEU A 690 19.73 -7.90 -12.24
C LEU A 690 18.63 -7.28 -13.10
N LEU A 691 18.92 -6.15 -13.75
CA LEU A 691 17.98 -5.50 -14.67
C LEU A 691 17.68 -6.42 -15.85
N SER A 692 18.69 -7.06 -16.44
CA SER A 692 18.49 -8.01 -17.54
C SER A 692 17.62 -9.19 -17.14
N THR A 693 17.84 -9.71 -15.94
CA THR A 693 17.07 -10.83 -15.38
C THR A 693 15.60 -10.47 -15.18
N ILE A 694 15.31 -9.34 -14.55
CA ILE A 694 13.93 -8.89 -14.28
C ILE A 694 13.22 -8.59 -15.61
N CYS A 695 13.90 -7.94 -16.56
CA CYS A 695 13.29 -7.52 -17.81
C CYS A 695 13.14 -8.64 -18.84
N ILE A 696 13.89 -9.74 -18.73
CA ILE A 696 13.62 -10.96 -19.50
C ILE A 696 12.35 -11.67 -18.99
N ASP A 697 12.12 -11.65 -17.67
CA ASP A 697 10.92 -12.23 -17.06
C ASP A 697 9.65 -11.42 -17.40
N MET A 698 9.70 -10.08 -17.27
CA MET A 698 8.57 -9.19 -17.56
C MET A 698 8.96 -7.99 -18.45
N PRO A 699 9.10 -8.19 -19.77
CA PRO A 699 9.59 -7.17 -20.70
C PRO A 699 8.64 -5.98 -20.89
N SER A 700 7.35 -6.13 -20.57
CA SER A 700 6.34 -5.07 -20.73
C SER A 700 6.33 -4.02 -19.62
N MET A 701 7.13 -4.20 -18.57
CA MET A 701 7.19 -3.29 -17.43
C MET A 701 7.81 -1.93 -17.82
N SER A 702 7.30 -0.84 -17.22
CA SER A 702 7.75 0.52 -17.53
C SER A 702 9.25 0.72 -17.32
N GLY A 703 9.82 0.17 -16.24
CA GLY A 703 11.26 0.18 -15.98
C GLY A 703 12.09 -0.73 -16.89
N CYS A 704 11.46 -1.56 -17.73
CA CYS A 704 12.14 -2.43 -18.69
C CYS A 704 12.19 -1.88 -20.11
N LYS A 705 11.47 -0.80 -20.42
CA LYS A 705 11.39 -0.25 -21.78
C LYS A 705 12.76 0.11 -22.35
N SER A 706 13.60 0.79 -21.56
CA SER A 706 14.96 1.17 -21.97
C SER A 706 15.85 -0.06 -22.19
N TYR A 707 15.82 -1.02 -21.26
CA TYR A 707 16.58 -2.26 -21.37
C TYR A 707 16.17 -3.08 -22.60
N VAL A 708 14.87 -3.27 -22.84
CA VAL A 708 14.36 -4.07 -23.97
C VAL A 708 14.73 -3.43 -25.31
N ALA A 709 14.70 -2.09 -25.41
CA ALA A 709 15.15 -1.39 -26.61
C ALA A 709 16.67 -1.50 -26.81
N LEU A 710 17.43 -1.37 -25.72
CA LEU A 710 18.89 -1.39 -25.74
C LEU A 710 19.47 -2.80 -26.00
N CYS A 711 18.85 -3.84 -25.43
CA CYS A 711 19.37 -5.20 -25.39
C CYS A 711 18.55 -6.21 -26.23
N LYS A 712 17.95 -5.75 -27.34
CA LYS A 712 17.36 -6.64 -28.35
C LYS A 712 18.42 -7.59 -28.94
N ASN A 713 17.99 -8.72 -29.50
CA ASN A 713 18.90 -9.72 -30.10
C ASN A 713 19.83 -9.17 -31.19
N THR A 714 19.47 -8.05 -31.83
CA THR A 714 20.29 -7.37 -32.86
C THR A 714 21.15 -6.22 -32.31
N SER A 715 21.23 -6.07 -30.99
CA SER A 715 21.99 -5.00 -30.36
C SER A 715 23.51 -5.16 -30.59
N ALA A 716 24.14 -4.05 -30.96
CA ALA A 716 25.58 -3.88 -31.03
C ALA A 716 26.19 -3.56 -29.64
N VAL A 717 25.37 -3.16 -28.66
CA VAL A 717 25.82 -2.73 -27.33
C VAL A 717 26.49 -3.88 -26.58
N GLN A 718 27.81 -3.77 -26.35
CA GLN A 718 28.60 -4.83 -25.72
C GLN A 718 28.19 -5.08 -24.26
N GLN A 719 27.71 -4.05 -23.55
CA GLN A 719 27.22 -4.17 -22.18
C GLN A 719 26.09 -5.21 -22.05
N CYS A 720 25.17 -5.29 -23.03
CA CYS A 720 24.08 -6.27 -23.04
C CYS A 720 24.57 -7.73 -23.13
N ARG A 721 25.72 -7.95 -23.79
CA ARG A 721 26.35 -9.29 -23.91
C ARG A 721 27.23 -9.63 -22.72
N SER A 722 27.82 -8.61 -22.11
CA SER A 722 28.75 -8.74 -20.98
C SER A 722 28.03 -9.03 -19.66
N PHE A 723 26.74 -8.65 -19.54
CA PHE A 723 25.92 -8.84 -18.34
C PHE A 723 24.62 -9.60 -18.64
N PRO A 724 24.72 -10.89 -19.02
CA PRO A 724 23.54 -11.71 -19.32
C PRO A 724 22.66 -11.89 -18.07
N ALA A 725 21.38 -12.22 -18.29
CA ALA A 725 20.47 -12.57 -17.20
C ALA A 725 20.95 -13.81 -16.44
N ILE A 726 20.54 -13.91 -15.17
CA ILE A 726 20.88 -15.01 -14.28
C ILE A 726 20.38 -16.33 -14.87
N PRO A 727 21.28 -17.25 -15.28
CA PRO A 727 20.90 -18.48 -15.97
C PRO A 727 20.00 -19.36 -15.11
N GLY A 728 18.86 -19.75 -15.66
CA GLY A 728 17.93 -20.68 -15.02
C GLY A 728 17.11 -20.10 -13.88
N LEU A 729 17.22 -18.81 -13.53
CA LEU A 729 16.38 -18.22 -12.49
C LEU A 729 14.89 -18.43 -12.83
N PRO A 730 14.07 -19.00 -11.93
CA PRO A 730 12.67 -19.20 -12.20
C PRO A 730 11.99 -17.87 -12.54
N THR A 731 11.12 -17.86 -13.54
CA THR A 731 10.27 -16.70 -13.84
C THR A 731 9.37 -16.39 -12.65
N THR A 732 8.88 -15.17 -12.52
CA THR A 732 7.94 -14.80 -11.46
C THR A 732 6.70 -15.70 -11.48
N SER A 733 6.22 -16.08 -12.67
CA SER A 733 5.11 -17.02 -12.83
C SER A 733 5.47 -18.45 -12.39
N GLN A 734 6.67 -18.94 -12.70
CA GLN A 734 7.14 -20.26 -12.26
C GLN A 734 7.33 -20.30 -10.74
N ALA A 735 7.95 -19.26 -10.16
CA ALA A 735 8.14 -19.14 -8.72
C ALA A 735 6.79 -19.06 -8.00
N LYS A 736 5.85 -18.24 -8.50
CA LYS A 736 4.48 -18.16 -7.98
C LYS A 736 3.77 -19.51 -8.07
N LEU A 737 3.83 -20.19 -9.21
CA LEU A 737 3.19 -21.50 -9.39
C LEU A 737 3.80 -22.55 -8.46
N ALA A 738 5.12 -22.62 -8.36
CA ALA A 738 5.82 -23.55 -7.48
C ALA A 738 5.42 -23.37 -6.02
N VAL A 739 5.33 -22.11 -5.57
CA VAL A 739 4.99 -21.79 -4.19
C VAL A 739 3.49 -21.95 -3.95
N VAL A 740 2.63 -21.27 -4.70
CA VAL A 740 1.18 -21.28 -4.47
C VAL A 740 0.56 -22.63 -4.80
N SER A 741 0.87 -23.20 -5.96
CA SER A 741 0.30 -24.48 -6.40
C SER A 741 1.00 -25.68 -5.78
N GLY A 742 2.31 -25.60 -5.56
CA GLY A 742 3.07 -26.69 -4.95
C GLY A 742 2.92 -26.79 -3.43
N LEU A 743 2.61 -25.69 -2.71
CA LEU A 743 2.54 -25.70 -1.25
C LEU A 743 1.14 -25.55 -0.71
N CYS A 744 0.44 -24.51 -1.18
CA CYS A 744 -0.78 -24.09 -0.50
C CYS A 744 -2.01 -24.85 -1.00
N THR A 745 -1.86 -25.57 -2.12
CA THR A 745 -2.91 -26.43 -2.70
C THR A 745 -2.52 -27.90 -2.82
N ALA A 746 -1.26 -28.27 -2.54
CA ALA A 746 -0.87 -29.67 -2.52
C ALA A 746 -1.62 -30.44 -1.43
N ASN A 747 -2.02 -31.67 -1.76
CA ASN A 747 -2.85 -32.53 -0.93
C ASN A 747 -2.15 -32.80 0.42
N ARG A 748 -2.67 -32.21 1.51
CA ARG A 748 -2.11 -32.30 2.87
C ARG A 748 -1.91 -33.75 3.37
N THR A 749 -2.57 -34.72 2.73
CA THR A 749 -2.49 -36.14 3.11
C THR A 749 -1.16 -36.81 2.79
N ALA A 750 -0.32 -36.25 1.90
CA ALA A 750 0.99 -36.82 1.55
C ALA A 750 2.17 -36.21 2.32
N MET A 751 1.94 -35.22 3.19
CA MET A 751 2.99 -34.48 3.90
C MET A 751 3.25 -35.06 5.30
N THR A 752 4.52 -35.17 5.70
CA THR A 752 4.87 -35.50 7.09
C THR A 752 4.44 -34.36 8.03
N PRO A 753 4.19 -34.61 9.33
CA PRO A 753 3.77 -33.57 10.28
C PRO A 753 4.73 -32.38 10.36
N VAL A 754 6.03 -32.64 10.19
CA VAL A 754 7.07 -31.58 10.14
C VAL A 754 6.91 -30.72 8.89
N LEU A 755 6.65 -31.33 7.73
CA LEU A 755 6.35 -30.59 6.51
C LEU A 755 5.07 -29.77 6.67
N LEU A 756 4.03 -30.34 7.28
CA LEU A 756 2.73 -29.68 7.43
C LEU A 756 2.81 -28.41 8.27
N ASN A 757 3.58 -28.41 9.37
CA ASN A 757 3.79 -27.22 10.19
C ASN A 757 4.61 -26.14 9.44
N LEU A 758 5.66 -26.56 8.72
CA LEU A 758 6.48 -25.64 7.93
C LEU A 758 5.66 -25.02 6.78
N THR A 759 4.89 -25.82 6.04
CA THR A 759 4.07 -25.35 4.92
C THR A 759 2.91 -24.47 5.39
N THR A 760 2.30 -24.74 6.55
CA THR A 760 1.22 -23.90 7.08
C THR A 760 1.72 -22.51 7.47
N SER A 761 2.89 -22.43 8.11
CA SER A 761 3.56 -21.16 8.42
C SER A 761 3.90 -20.38 7.15
N MET A 762 4.46 -21.05 6.14
CA MET A 762 4.90 -20.39 4.91
C MET A 762 3.72 -19.97 4.03
N CYS A 763 2.65 -20.76 3.93
CA CYS A 763 1.44 -20.37 3.21
C CYS A 763 0.68 -19.23 3.89
N ALA A 764 0.77 -19.10 5.22
CA ALA A 764 0.24 -17.94 5.93
C ALA A 764 1.04 -16.66 5.60
N ALA A 765 2.36 -16.76 5.48
CA ALA A 765 3.23 -15.64 5.12
C ALA A 765 3.28 -15.33 3.61
N CYS A 766 2.91 -16.28 2.75
CA CYS A 766 3.05 -16.22 1.30
C CYS A 766 1.80 -16.84 0.65
N ASN A 767 0.70 -16.08 0.61
CA ASN A 767 -0.53 -16.47 -0.10
C ASN A 767 -0.58 -15.90 -1.53
N GLN A 768 -1.63 -16.22 -2.29
CA GLN A 768 -1.84 -15.80 -3.70
C GLN A 768 -1.67 -14.28 -3.93
N LEU A 769 -1.83 -13.46 -2.88
CA LEU A 769 -1.94 -12.00 -2.93
C LEU A 769 -0.79 -11.25 -2.23
N SER A 770 0.01 -11.91 -1.38
CA SER A 770 0.89 -11.19 -0.43
C SER A 770 2.28 -11.79 -0.21
N CYS A 771 2.80 -12.59 -1.15
CA CYS A 771 4.17 -13.06 -1.01
C CYS A 771 5.16 -11.96 -1.41
N ARG A 772 6.01 -11.50 -0.49
CA ARG A 772 7.04 -10.48 -0.77
C ARG A 772 8.33 -11.07 -1.33
N ASP A 773 8.56 -12.37 -1.14
CA ASP A 773 9.77 -13.10 -1.53
C ASP A 773 9.38 -14.55 -1.85
N TYR A 774 9.43 -14.94 -3.12
CA TYR A 774 9.15 -16.33 -3.53
C TYR A 774 10.37 -17.26 -3.43
N LEU A 775 11.60 -16.74 -3.43
CA LEU A 775 12.81 -17.59 -3.43
C LEU A 775 13.11 -18.17 -2.04
N THR A 776 12.85 -17.42 -0.98
CA THR A 776 13.08 -17.90 0.39
C THR A 776 12.15 -19.08 0.75
N PRO A 777 10.83 -19.03 0.49
CA PRO A 777 9.96 -20.19 0.65
C PRO A 777 10.36 -21.35 -0.27
N LEU A 778 10.59 -21.06 -1.56
CA LEU A 778 10.92 -22.10 -2.53
C LEU A 778 12.19 -22.87 -2.14
N SER A 779 13.25 -22.16 -1.72
CA SER A 779 14.50 -22.78 -1.27
C SER A 779 14.33 -23.64 -0.03
N SER A 780 13.60 -23.14 0.96
CA SER A 780 13.32 -23.86 2.20
C SER A 780 12.56 -25.16 1.92
N ILE A 781 11.57 -25.12 1.05
CA ILE A 781 10.72 -26.28 0.77
C ILE A 781 11.42 -27.32 -0.08
N CYS A 782 12.11 -26.89 -1.14
CA CYS A 782 12.78 -27.84 -2.00
C CYS A 782 13.83 -28.61 -1.21
N SER A 783 14.52 -27.95 -0.27
CA SER A 783 15.45 -28.63 0.65
C SER A 783 14.85 -29.78 1.46
N VAL A 784 13.54 -29.76 1.75
CA VAL A 784 12.87 -30.81 2.53
C VAL A 784 12.15 -31.82 1.64
N SER A 785 11.61 -31.41 0.49
CA SER A 785 10.85 -32.29 -0.41
C SER A 785 11.19 -32.04 -1.89
N PRO A 786 12.24 -32.68 -2.42
CA PRO A 786 12.72 -32.49 -3.79
C PRO A 786 11.70 -32.80 -4.89
N GLY A 787 10.71 -33.64 -4.60
CA GLY A 787 9.71 -34.11 -5.57
C GLY A 787 8.52 -33.17 -5.80
N LEU A 788 8.46 -32.01 -5.13
CA LEU A 788 7.35 -31.07 -5.32
C LEU A 788 7.42 -30.37 -6.68
N ASN A 789 6.25 -30.08 -7.25
CA ASN A 789 6.14 -29.33 -8.51
C ASN A 789 6.82 -27.97 -8.37
N GLY A 790 7.75 -27.68 -9.28
CA GLY A 790 8.57 -26.46 -9.27
C GLY A 790 9.95 -26.61 -8.63
N CYS A 791 10.18 -27.64 -7.81
CA CYS A 791 11.51 -27.91 -7.27
C CYS A 791 12.50 -28.36 -8.34
N GLY A 792 12.05 -29.04 -9.39
CA GLY A 792 12.90 -29.35 -10.55
C GLY A 792 13.49 -28.10 -11.21
N THR A 793 12.67 -27.07 -11.43
CA THR A 793 13.13 -25.78 -11.99
C THR A 793 14.09 -25.08 -11.03
N TYR A 794 13.77 -25.05 -9.74
CA TYR A 794 14.64 -24.49 -8.71
C TYR A 794 16.00 -25.22 -8.61
N TYR A 795 16.04 -26.54 -8.74
CA TYR A 795 17.31 -27.27 -8.78
C TYR A 795 18.12 -27.02 -10.04
N SER A 796 17.45 -26.94 -11.19
CA SER A 796 18.12 -26.59 -12.44
C SER A 796 18.74 -25.19 -12.37
N TRP A 797 18.06 -24.26 -11.68
CA TRP A 797 18.58 -22.93 -11.38
C TRP A 797 19.81 -22.99 -10.48
N CYS A 798 19.75 -23.73 -9.37
CA CYS A 798 20.89 -23.83 -8.45
C CYS A 798 22.10 -24.50 -9.11
N GLN A 799 21.88 -25.50 -9.97
CA GLN A 799 22.95 -26.13 -10.74
C GLN A 799 23.57 -25.16 -11.76
N ALA A 800 22.74 -24.40 -12.48
CA ALA A 800 23.21 -23.38 -13.43
C ALA A 800 23.96 -22.25 -12.72
N SER A 801 23.49 -21.84 -11.54
CA SER A 801 24.11 -20.80 -10.71
C SER A 801 25.46 -21.25 -10.14
N ALA A 802 25.61 -22.52 -9.75
CA ALA A 802 26.87 -23.06 -9.25
C ALA A 802 28.00 -22.97 -10.28
N ALA A 803 27.70 -23.22 -11.56
CA ALA A 803 28.68 -23.03 -12.65
C ALA A 803 29.11 -21.56 -12.77
N TRP A 804 28.22 -20.63 -12.47
CA TRP A 804 28.48 -19.20 -12.54
C TRP A 804 29.21 -18.65 -11.31
N GLU A 805 28.93 -19.19 -10.12
CA GLU A 805 29.67 -18.91 -8.88
C GLU A 805 31.18 -19.18 -9.06
N VAL A 806 31.53 -20.32 -9.66
CA VAL A 806 32.93 -20.71 -9.93
C VAL A 806 33.60 -19.78 -10.94
N ALA A 807 32.88 -19.35 -11.98
CA ALA A 807 33.44 -18.51 -13.03
C ALA A 807 33.67 -17.05 -12.58
N ALA A 808 32.84 -16.54 -11.68
CA ALA A 808 32.78 -15.12 -11.34
C ALA A 808 33.21 -14.78 -9.89
N GLY A 809 33.63 -15.75 -9.08
CA GLY A 809 33.92 -15.54 -7.66
C GLY A 809 32.70 -15.00 -6.88
N SER A 810 31.51 -15.42 -7.32
CA SER A 810 30.22 -14.92 -6.86
C SER A 810 29.56 -15.97 -5.95
N SER A 811 28.60 -15.56 -5.12
CA SER A 811 27.83 -16.48 -4.28
C SER A 811 26.35 -16.14 -4.38
N ILE A 812 25.51 -17.17 -4.50
CA ILE A 812 24.06 -17.14 -4.28
C ILE A 812 23.64 -18.19 -3.25
N SER A 813 24.62 -18.70 -2.50
CA SER A 813 24.50 -19.81 -1.56
C SER A 813 23.34 -19.68 -0.56
N THR A 814 22.93 -18.47 -0.16
CA THR A 814 21.72 -18.28 0.67
C THR A 814 20.51 -19.02 0.11
N TYR A 815 20.33 -19.00 -1.22
CA TYR A 815 19.20 -19.62 -1.87
C TYR A 815 19.47 -21.02 -2.39
N CYS A 816 20.72 -21.47 -2.50
CA CYS A 816 21.08 -22.76 -3.12
C CYS A 816 21.89 -23.71 -2.22
N LYS A 817 21.88 -23.49 -0.90
CA LYS A 817 22.62 -24.29 0.07
C LYS A 817 22.29 -25.79 -0.02
N ASN A 818 23.34 -26.62 -0.12
CA ASN A 818 23.36 -28.08 0.05
C ASN A 818 22.58 -28.94 -0.96
N GLN A 819 22.36 -28.46 -2.19
CA GLN A 819 21.57 -29.19 -3.18
C GLN A 819 22.44 -29.98 -4.16
N GLN A 820 22.74 -31.25 -3.84
CA GLN A 820 22.98 -32.25 -4.89
C GLN A 820 21.62 -32.81 -5.32
N PRO A 821 21.30 -32.88 -6.63
CA PRO A 821 20.09 -33.55 -7.08
C PRO A 821 20.08 -34.99 -6.56
N PRO A 822 18.93 -35.54 -6.11
CA PRO A 822 18.86 -36.92 -5.68
C PRO A 822 19.34 -37.82 -6.84
N PRO A 823 20.16 -38.86 -6.57
CA PRO A 823 20.62 -39.77 -7.61
C PRO A 823 19.40 -40.35 -8.33
N LEU A 824 19.34 -40.15 -9.66
CA LEU A 824 18.30 -40.71 -10.52
C LEU A 824 18.12 -42.21 -10.21
N PRO A 825 16.89 -42.71 -10.04
CA PRO A 825 16.67 -44.14 -9.84
C PRO A 825 17.26 -44.90 -11.04
N SER A 826 18.20 -45.79 -10.75
CA SER A 826 18.87 -46.65 -11.73
C SER A 826 17.82 -47.36 -12.60
N SER A 827 17.90 -47.17 -13.91
CA SER A 827 17.03 -47.82 -14.90
C SER A 827 16.99 -49.34 -14.69
N PRO A 828 15.85 -50.04 -14.89
CA PRO A 828 15.75 -51.48 -14.71
C PRO A 828 16.77 -52.22 -15.59
N ARG A 829 17.50 -53.12 -14.96
CA ARG A 829 18.53 -53.99 -15.56
C ARG A 829 17.94 -54.80 -16.71
N SER A 830 18.41 -54.57 -17.94
CA SER A 830 18.10 -55.45 -19.09
C SER A 830 18.56 -56.89 -18.83
N PRO A 831 17.84 -57.91 -19.36
CA PRO A 831 18.21 -59.32 -19.23
C PRO A 831 19.47 -59.69 -20.05
N PRO A 832 20.17 -60.78 -19.72
CA PRO A 832 21.50 -61.07 -20.25
C PRO A 832 21.48 -61.48 -21.72
N ALA A 833 22.46 -60.96 -22.47
CA ALA A 833 22.63 -61.19 -23.90
C ALA A 833 23.21 -62.59 -24.20
N ILE A 834 22.59 -63.27 -25.16
CA ILE A 834 23.12 -64.46 -25.85
C ILE A 834 24.13 -64.01 -26.92
N ALA A 835 25.23 -64.75 -27.00
CA ALA A 835 26.39 -64.51 -27.85
C ALA A 835 26.14 -64.66 -29.38
N LYS A 836 26.84 -63.85 -30.19
CA LYS A 836 27.26 -64.23 -31.56
C LYS A 836 28.45 -63.42 -32.10
N VAL A 837 29.57 -64.13 -32.26
CA VAL A 837 30.58 -64.27 -33.37
C VAL A 837 30.80 -63.12 -34.41
N PRO A 838 32.05 -62.89 -34.92
CA PRO A 838 32.52 -61.63 -35.52
C PRO A 838 32.90 -61.63 -37.03
N SER A 839 33.20 -60.41 -37.57
CA SER A 839 34.04 -60.01 -38.75
C SER A 839 33.30 -59.37 -39.95
N PRO A 840 33.94 -58.60 -40.90
CA PRO A 840 35.23 -57.88 -40.93
C PRO A 840 35.13 -56.39 -41.44
N PRO A 841 36.25 -55.62 -41.58
CA PRO A 841 36.24 -54.16 -41.77
C PRO A 841 36.58 -53.68 -43.19
N ILE A 842 36.06 -52.51 -43.63
CA ILE A 842 36.53 -51.76 -44.81
C ILE A 842 36.57 -50.24 -44.56
N LYS A 843 37.60 -49.61 -45.15
CA LYS A 843 38.22 -48.28 -44.93
C LYS A 843 37.62 -47.08 -45.70
N LEU A 844 37.74 -45.90 -45.08
CA LEU A 844 38.06 -44.52 -45.55
C LEU A 844 37.08 -43.74 -46.49
N PRO A 845 37.16 -42.39 -46.61
CA PRO A 845 38.09 -41.41 -45.98
C PRO A 845 37.44 -40.18 -45.28
N LEU A 846 38.20 -39.55 -44.37
CA LEU A 846 37.92 -38.22 -43.78
C LEU A 846 38.63 -37.10 -44.57
N GLN A 847 37.97 -35.95 -44.69
CA GLN A 847 38.56 -34.63 -45.00
C GLN A 847 38.21 -33.60 -43.90
N PRO A 848 39.01 -32.53 -43.70
CA PRO A 848 39.17 -31.83 -42.42
C PRO A 848 38.49 -30.45 -42.34
N PRO A 849 38.22 -29.89 -41.14
CA PRO A 849 37.95 -28.46 -40.96
C PRO A 849 39.22 -27.66 -40.61
N PRO A 850 39.17 -26.32 -40.75
CA PRO A 850 40.34 -25.48 -41.02
C PRO A 850 41.06 -24.95 -39.76
N LYS A 851 42.32 -24.57 -39.98
CA LYS A 851 43.32 -24.04 -39.05
C LYS A 851 42.92 -22.69 -38.44
N SER A 852 43.26 -22.49 -37.16
CA SER A 852 43.39 -21.17 -36.53
C SER A 852 44.69 -21.13 -35.73
N SER A 853 45.49 -20.09 -35.97
CA SER A 853 46.86 -19.88 -35.51
C SER A 853 46.98 -19.54 -34.00
N PRO A 854 48.16 -19.75 -33.37
CA PRO A 854 48.35 -19.50 -31.94
C PRO A 854 48.67 -18.03 -31.63
N PRO A 855 48.27 -17.49 -30.46
CA PRO A 855 48.79 -16.20 -30.00
C PRO A 855 50.17 -16.36 -29.35
N ILE A 856 51.06 -15.44 -29.73
CA ILE A 856 52.42 -15.24 -29.22
C ILE A 856 52.35 -14.72 -27.78
N ALA A 857 53.10 -15.36 -26.87
CA ALA A 857 53.32 -14.88 -25.51
C ALA A 857 54.49 -13.87 -25.48
N LEU A 858 54.27 -12.69 -24.89
CA LEU A 858 55.32 -11.75 -24.44
C LEU A 858 55.37 -11.72 -22.90
N PRO A 859 56.55 -11.48 -22.30
CA PRO A 859 56.78 -11.71 -20.87
C PRO A 859 56.27 -10.55 -19.99
N PRO A 860 55.88 -10.81 -18.74
CA PRO A 860 55.50 -9.76 -17.81
C PRO A 860 56.72 -8.97 -17.33
N ALA A 861 56.57 -7.64 -17.34
CA ALA A 861 57.51 -6.68 -16.78
C ALA A 861 57.61 -6.82 -15.25
N LYS A 862 58.83 -6.74 -14.72
CA LYS A 862 59.13 -6.68 -13.29
C LYS A 862 58.73 -5.32 -12.73
N SER A 863 57.89 -5.32 -11.71
CA SER A 863 57.60 -4.16 -10.86
C SER A 863 58.10 -4.43 -9.45
N SER A 864 59.02 -3.60 -8.99
CA SER A 864 59.63 -3.64 -7.65
C SER A 864 58.61 -3.36 -6.53
N PRO A 865 58.75 -3.94 -5.33
CA PRO A 865 57.89 -3.64 -4.19
C PRO A 865 58.25 -2.30 -3.54
N PRO A 866 57.26 -1.51 -3.07
CA PRO A 866 57.55 -0.31 -2.28
C PRO A 866 57.95 -0.69 -0.85
N ALA A 867 58.96 0.01 -0.34
CA ALA A 867 59.48 -0.10 1.01
C ALA A 867 58.44 0.36 2.05
N ALA A 868 58.13 -0.51 3.00
CA ALA A 868 57.32 -0.18 4.17
C ALA A 868 58.23 0.15 5.36
N SER A 869 58.04 1.34 5.94
CA SER A 869 58.66 1.79 7.19
C SER A 869 58.22 0.93 8.39
N PRO A 870 59.07 0.77 9.43
CA PRO A 870 58.80 -0.14 10.54
C PRO A 870 57.74 0.42 11.50
N PRO A 871 56.81 -0.41 12.02
CA PRO A 871 55.88 0.02 13.05
C PRO A 871 56.56 0.08 14.42
N ALA A 872 56.22 1.14 15.17
CA ALA A 872 56.65 1.37 16.53
C ALA A 872 56.20 0.24 17.48
N LYS A 873 57.13 -0.19 18.33
CA LYS A 873 56.90 -1.19 19.39
C LYS A 873 56.07 -0.57 20.52
N SER A 874 54.87 -1.09 20.74
CA SER A 874 54.09 -0.86 21.96
C SER A 874 54.19 -2.11 22.83
N SER A 875 54.76 -1.95 24.02
CA SER A 875 54.95 -3.00 25.04
C SER A 875 53.62 -3.53 25.58
N PRO A 876 53.55 -4.82 25.98
CA PRO A 876 52.35 -5.41 26.58
C PRO A 876 52.13 -4.89 28.02
N PRO A 877 50.88 -4.65 28.45
CA PRO A 877 50.60 -4.31 29.84
C PRO A 877 50.77 -5.55 30.74
N ALA A 878 51.50 -5.34 31.84
CA ALA A 878 51.75 -6.34 32.87
C ALA A 878 50.45 -6.74 33.59
N ALA A 879 50.17 -8.05 33.60
CA ALA A 879 49.09 -8.63 34.38
C ALA A 879 49.45 -8.61 35.87
N SER A 880 48.62 -7.93 36.67
CA SER A 880 48.66 -8.03 38.14
C SER A 880 47.81 -9.22 38.61
N PRO A 881 48.21 -9.93 39.68
CA PRO A 881 47.57 -11.19 40.09
C PRO A 881 46.19 -10.96 40.74
N PRO A 882 45.28 -11.95 40.67
CA PRO A 882 43.94 -11.82 41.21
C PRO A 882 43.96 -11.88 42.73
N ALA A 883 43.40 -10.85 43.38
CA ALA A 883 43.13 -10.86 44.82
C ALA A 883 42.00 -11.87 45.11
N LYS A 884 42.30 -12.82 46.00
CA LYS A 884 41.39 -13.88 46.46
C LYS A 884 40.22 -13.28 47.25
N SER A 885 39.00 -13.42 46.73
CA SER A 885 37.76 -13.20 47.48
C SER A 885 37.53 -14.38 48.43
N SER A 886 37.58 -14.10 49.74
CA SER A 886 37.23 -15.06 50.79
C SER A 886 35.71 -15.05 51.04
N PRO A 887 35.12 -16.17 51.52
CA PRO A 887 33.67 -16.32 51.67
C PRO A 887 33.12 -15.49 52.84
N PRO A 888 31.83 -15.07 52.80
CA PRO A 888 31.27 -14.24 53.86
C PRO A 888 31.05 -15.08 55.13
N THR A 889 31.79 -14.74 56.18
CA THR A 889 31.54 -15.19 57.55
C THR A 889 30.34 -14.43 58.12
N ALA A 890 29.29 -15.17 58.49
CA ALA A 890 28.17 -14.67 59.27
C ALA A 890 28.59 -14.43 60.73
N SER A 891 28.21 -13.29 61.30
CA SER A 891 28.29 -12.98 62.73
C SER A 891 27.16 -12.00 63.11
N PRO A 892 26.70 -12.02 64.37
CA PRO A 892 25.30 -11.79 64.78
C PRO A 892 24.91 -10.30 64.92
N PRO A 893 23.61 -9.97 65.01
CA PRO A 893 23.14 -8.59 65.03
C PRO A 893 23.52 -7.89 66.33
N ALA A 894 24.27 -6.79 66.21
CA ALA A 894 24.53 -5.87 67.31
C ALA A 894 23.31 -4.95 67.52
N LYS A 895 22.78 -4.98 68.74
CA LYS A 895 21.72 -4.10 69.24
C LYS A 895 22.25 -2.67 69.41
N SER A 896 21.53 -1.69 68.87
CA SER A 896 21.69 -0.28 69.24
C SER A 896 20.35 0.25 69.73
N SER A 897 20.35 0.65 71.00
CA SER A 897 19.24 1.17 71.81
C SER A 897 18.81 2.59 71.38
N PRO A 898 17.60 3.05 71.77
CA PRO A 898 16.93 4.21 71.19
C PRO A 898 17.43 5.53 71.80
N PRO A 899 17.49 6.64 71.04
CA PRO A 899 17.71 7.94 71.64
C PRO A 899 16.40 8.50 72.23
N THR A 900 16.55 8.85 73.50
CA THR A 900 15.64 9.41 74.48
C THR A 900 14.97 10.73 74.06
N ALA A 901 13.66 10.81 74.32
CA ALA A 901 12.88 12.04 74.29
C ALA A 901 13.25 12.96 75.46
N SER A 902 13.26 14.27 75.22
CA SER A 902 13.25 15.31 76.26
C SER A 902 12.44 16.53 75.80
N PRO A 903 11.79 17.25 76.74
CA PRO A 903 10.45 17.80 76.55
C PRO A 903 10.43 19.25 76.02
N PRO A 904 9.30 19.71 75.46
CA PRO A 904 9.15 21.09 75.00
C PRO A 904 9.10 22.06 76.18
N ALA A 905 9.90 23.13 76.11
CA ALA A 905 9.91 24.21 77.08
C ALA A 905 8.63 25.06 76.96
N LYS A 906 7.93 25.17 78.09
CA LYS A 906 6.79 26.05 78.36
C LYS A 906 7.19 27.52 78.32
N LEU A 907 6.39 28.38 77.69
CA LEU A 907 6.10 29.72 78.21
C LEU A 907 4.63 30.08 78.01
N SER A 908 4.16 30.88 78.97
CA SER A 908 2.82 30.92 79.58
C SER A 908 1.76 31.75 78.82
N PRO A 909 0.47 31.67 79.23
CA PRO A 909 -0.66 32.22 78.48
C PRO A 909 -1.01 33.65 78.92
N PRO A 910 -1.61 34.47 78.05
CA PRO A 910 -2.45 35.57 78.50
C PRO A 910 -3.93 35.28 78.22
N THR A 911 -4.65 35.09 79.33
CA THR A 911 -5.93 35.74 79.67
C THR A 911 -6.96 36.01 78.57
N ALA A 912 -8.07 35.29 78.66
CA ALA A 912 -9.34 35.60 78.02
C ALA A 912 -10.00 36.84 78.64
N SER A 913 -10.52 37.71 77.77
CA SER A 913 -11.47 38.77 78.09
C SER A 913 -12.75 38.60 77.25
N PRO A 914 -13.93 38.97 77.77
CA PRO A 914 -15.25 38.49 77.33
C PRO A 914 -15.73 39.10 76.01
N PRO A 915 -16.76 38.50 75.36
CA PRO A 915 -17.19 38.90 74.03
C PRO A 915 -17.91 40.24 74.06
N THR A 916 -17.34 41.26 73.43
CA THR A 916 -18.05 42.50 73.11
C THR A 916 -19.01 42.25 71.95
N LYS A 917 -20.30 42.16 72.28
CA LYS A 917 -21.43 42.38 71.36
C LYS A 917 -21.21 43.68 70.59
N MET A 918 -21.16 43.61 69.26
CA MET A 918 -21.48 44.74 68.39
C MET A 918 -22.43 44.29 67.28
N SER A 919 -23.28 45.25 66.92
CA SER A 919 -24.67 45.12 66.50
C SER A 919 -24.91 44.46 65.13
N PRO A 920 -26.11 43.92 64.88
CA PRO A 920 -26.49 43.44 63.55
C PRO A 920 -26.46 44.61 62.56
N PRO A 921 -25.86 44.47 61.36
CA PRO A 921 -26.03 45.46 60.33
C PRO A 921 -27.52 45.49 59.92
N THR A 922 -28.08 46.68 60.08
CA THR A 922 -29.45 47.07 59.81
C THR A 922 -29.86 46.69 58.40
N ALA A 923 -31.00 46.01 58.27
CA ALA A 923 -31.64 45.76 56.99
C ALA A 923 -32.12 47.09 56.38
N SER A 924 -31.46 47.54 55.32
CA SER A 924 -32.01 48.55 54.41
C SER A 924 -32.95 47.86 53.41
N PRO A 925 -34.16 48.40 53.17
CA PRO A 925 -35.18 47.75 52.34
C PRO A 925 -34.72 47.60 50.88
N PRO A 926 -35.28 46.61 50.15
CA PRO A 926 -34.96 46.40 48.74
C PRO A 926 -35.32 47.67 47.96
N THR A 927 -34.34 48.23 47.26
CA THR A 927 -34.62 49.24 46.23
C THR A 927 -35.40 48.52 45.13
N LYS A 928 -36.70 48.82 45.01
CA LYS A 928 -37.52 48.47 43.85
C LYS A 928 -36.80 48.95 42.59
N MET A 929 -36.20 48.04 41.82
CA MET A 929 -35.97 48.31 40.41
C MET A 929 -37.32 48.16 39.71
N SER A 930 -37.81 49.27 39.17
CA SER A 930 -39.02 49.33 38.35
C SER A 930 -38.95 48.29 37.21
N PRO A 931 -40.08 47.66 36.84
CA PRO A 931 -40.13 46.82 35.65
C PRO A 931 -39.74 47.66 34.41
N PRO A 932 -39.02 47.09 33.42
CA PRO A 932 -38.80 47.78 32.17
C PRO A 932 -40.15 48.11 31.53
N THR A 933 -40.39 49.40 31.31
CA THR A 933 -41.55 49.92 30.59
C THR A 933 -41.62 49.28 29.21
N ALA A 934 -42.68 48.52 28.95
CA ALA A 934 -43.02 48.07 27.61
C ALA A 934 -43.45 49.29 26.79
N THR A 935 -42.58 49.79 25.91
CA THR A 935 -42.98 50.69 24.83
C THR A 935 -43.60 49.86 23.70
N PRO A 936 -44.80 50.24 23.19
CA PRO A 936 -45.46 49.53 22.11
C PRO A 936 -44.63 49.60 20.81
N PRO A 937 -44.72 48.58 19.94
CA PRO A 937 -43.96 48.54 18.69
C PRO A 937 -44.37 49.72 17.81
N THR A 938 -43.40 50.56 17.46
CA THR A 938 -43.53 51.59 16.43
C THR A 938 -43.77 50.89 15.09
N LYS A 939 -44.93 51.16 14.51
CA LYS A 939 -45.40 50.67 13.22
C LYS A 939 -44.49 51.23 12.12
N VAL A 940 -43.48 50.45 11.70
CA VAL A 940 -42.68 50.79 10.52
C VAL A 940 -43.49 50.40 9.28
N SER A 941 -43.85 51.41 8.49
CA SER A 941 -44.56 51.26 7.23
C SER A 941 -43.79 50.34 6.25
N PRO A 942 -44.50 49.53 5.44
CA PRO A 942 -43.86 48.69 4.43
C PRO A 942 -43.10 49.54 3.41
N PRO A 943 -41.93 49.08 2.93
CA PRO A 943 -41.26 49.76 1.83
C PRO A 943 -42.16 49.79 0.60
N ALA A 944 -42.29 50.97 -0.01
CA ALA A 944 -43.03 51.16 -1.24
C ALA A 944 -42.49 50.22 -2.34
N MET A 945 -43.37 49.39 -2.90
CA MET A 945 -43.13 48.68 -4.14
C MET A 945 -42.93 49.70 -5.26
N LEU A 946 -41.68 49.85 -5.72
CA LEU A 946 -41.43 50.37 -7.06
C LEU A 946 -41.90 49.32 -8.08
N PRO A 947 -42.59 49.72 -9.16
CA PRO A 947 -43.05 48.79 -10.18
C PRO A 947 -41.85 48.10 -10.86
N PRO A 948 -42.01 46.84 -11.32
CA PRO A 948 -40.96 46.16 -12.04
C PRO A 948 -40.62 46.94 -13.32
N ALA A 949 -39.35 47.34 -13.45
CA ALA A 949 -38.82 47.80 -14.72
C ALA A 949 -38.97 46.67 -15.74
N LYS A 950 -39.74 46.93 -16.80
CA LYS A 950 -39.84 46.07 -17.98
C LYS A 950 -38.43 45.80 -18.52
N LYS A 951 -37.99 44.53 -18.49
CA LYS A 951 -36.92 44.08 -19.38
C LYS A 951 -37.36 44.32 -20.83
N PRO A 952 -36.51 44.88 -21.70
CA PRO A 952 -36.77 44.88 -23.13
C PRO A 952 -36.83 43.43 -23.65
N PRO A 953 -37.65 43.15 -24.69
CA PRO A 953 -37.83 41.80 -25.21
C PRO A 953 -36.50 41.22 -25.74
N PRO A 954 -36.28 39.90 -25.61
CA PRO A 954 -35.18 39.25 -26.30
C PRO A 954 -35.39 39.37 -27.81
N ALA A 955 -34.40 39.97 -28.49
CA ALA A 955 -34.33 39.93 -29.94
C ALA A 955 -34.30 38.47 -30.42
N LEU A 956 -35.04 38.20 -31.50
CA LEU A 956 -35.09 36.93 -32.19
C LEU A 956 -33.68 36.37 -32.50
N PRO A 957 -33.53 35.03 -32.58
CA PRO A 957 -32.29 34.41 -33.00
C PRO A 957 -32.03 34.71 -34.49
N LEU A 958 -31.00 35.52 -34.77
CA LEU A 958 -30.49 35.67 -36.12
C LEU A 958 -29.83 34.35 -36.56
N ALA A 959 -30.20 33.93 -37.76
CA ALA A 959 -29.85 32.66 -38.38
C ALA A 959 -28.35 32.36 -38.40
N LYS A 960 -28.05 31.06 -38.25
CA LYS A 960 -26.78 30.42 -38.64
C LYS A 960 -26.30 30.95 -40.00
N PRO A 961 -25.04 31.41 -40.13
CA PRO A 961 -24.42 31.53 -41.44
C PRO A 961 -24.18 30.12 -42.04
N PRO A 962 -24.49 29.89 -43.33
CA PRO A 962 -24.29 28.61 -43.98
C PRO A 962 -22.81 28.29 -44.21
N PRO A 963 -22.44 27.00 -44.34
CA PRO A 963 -21.05 26.58 -44.46
C PRO A 963 -20.48 27.03 -45.81
N GLN A 964 -19.43 27.87 -45.77
CA GLN A 964 -18.67 28.19 -46.97
C GLN A 964 -17.86 26.97 -47.41
N ARG A 965 -18.37 26.35 -48.48
CA ARG A 965 -17.72 25.37 -49.33
C ARG A 965 -16.52 26.05 -50.01
N LEU A 966 -15.30 25.71 -49.59
CA LEU A 966 -14.09 26.21 -50.23
C LEU A 966 -13.91 25.48 -51.57
N LEU A 967 -14.31 26.14 -52.65
CA LEU A 967 -14.03 25.76 -54.03
C LEU A 967 -12.64 26.30 -54.38
N ARG A 968 -11.65 25.41 -54.40
CA ARG A 968 -10.30 25.67 -54.89
C ARG A 968 -10.31 25.59 -56.41
N ARG A 969 -10.30 26.74 -57.10
CA ARG A 969 -9.85 26.84 -58.50
C ARG A 969 -8.98 28.09 -58.67
N LEU A 970 -7.72 27.82 -59.04
CA LEU A 970 -6.95 28.46 -60.10
C LEU A 970 -7.07 29.98 -60.22
N HIS A 971 -5.97 30.70 -59.98
CA HIS A 971 -5.30 31.47 -61.04
C HIS A 971 -3.81 31.65 -60.71
N HIS A 972 -2.99 31.25 -61.69
CA HIS A 972 -1.65 31.75 -61.92
C HIS A 972 -1.65 33.28 -62.06
N HIS A 973 -0.61 33.93 -61.55
CA HIS A 973 0.20 34.85 -62.35
C HIS A 973 1.57 35.03 -61.70
N HIS A 974 2.59 34.70 -62.50
CA HIS A 974 4.04 34.87 -62.36
C HIS A 974 4.81 34.09 -61.29
#